data_AF-A0A1Q3LJA1-F1
#
_entry.id   AF-A0A1Q3LJA1-F1
#
_cell.length_a   1.000
_cell.length_b   1.000
_cell.length_c   1.000
_cell.angle_alpha   90.00
_cell.angle_beta   90.00
_cell.angle_gamma   90.00
#
_symmetry.space_group_name_H-M   'P 1'
#
loop_
_entity.id
_entity.type
_entity.pdbx_description
1 polymer ?
#
loop_
_entity_poly.entity_id
_entity_poly.type
_entity_poly.pdbx_seq_one_letter_code
_entity_poly.pdbx_strand_id
1 'polypeptide(L)'
;MTRPSPVSAVHRALAGLSLAPVTHAADLAAQAKHLLQRRDGIASWLLAERLTRLRFGLIADDLVLRAITLAAMNNGGLARDDVRNALAIDPRHPMANRLMLSSPDPAERTAAARRLLRSDGTTAQIQDALGVLWSQGAAAAGRLDSAPRHIRGWLAWRSGSTLKCYLDSSHGRMEHRVEPEPGHRIASALVHAADISWPWPGDAEWVEVACDAAPSVLLPERLRRHAVPPTPRSQRPQATAAAVETRRIAVIVPVYDDFEATKQCLEAVLAHPERHVARRIIAVDDATPDQRIAVLLDELARNGKIELLRNDVNQGFAASVNRGLAMLADDEDAVLLNADTVPPPDLCGRLARVAYLHDDIGTVTPLSNNGEYTSLPVRFRENPLPQADALAVLDRLAAETSAGVGFVELPNGIGFCLYVKRAVLDAVGFLSLQFGRGYCEDIDFCLRARQAGFRNVCATGVFVGHAGTRSFKSEKRALVLSNLSRIDDLYPAYRRQSAEFVRRDPLREPASRLEWKWLLARKKGFSLVVTAREPDPCLIGRHADAKRSSGLDTIVATLDVTSDGVTVDLRDHAGGYPQNLVLAYGPDRAPRELADAFSRLQVVEVAIADPGNLPVGFVQAIAEIGVVHDVLLADTGIFDIRGDRKPVIAAILPKARRISTTTPRFQSALISRMPDLASKIDLLPDAPLGNATVQSSSEESSGLLIVGADSSAEDSELIHAFAARLRDAHPEAGVIVDGALSDDFKTMELGNVFVLGRPSGESLMPATGHTPTRGVFFPSRRWGMSDTRVDAVLALGLPVAYFDHAVQQCKTVGGNLLLSANEPLPIVVSALLQWWGRLSAERSAAMTVSAVGPTPVPLQPG
;
A
#
# COMPACT_ATOMS: atom_id res chain seq x y z
N MET A 1 -15.00 48.17 -20.07
CA MET A 1 -14.13 47.33 -19.22
C MET A 1 -14.55 45.88 -19.43
N THR A 2 -13.76 45.13 -20.18
CA THR A 2 -13.94 43.67 -20.37
C THR A 2 -13.76 42.98 -19.02
N ARG A 3 -14.73 42.14 -18.61
CA ARG A 3 -14.53 41.24 -17.47
C ARG A 3 -13.29 40.38 -17.77
N PRO A 4 -12.33 40.20 -16.85
CA PRO A 4 -11.22 39.28 -17.09
C PRO A 4 -11.79 37.88 -17.38
N SER A 5 -11.26 37.22 -18.40
CA SER A 5 -11.63 35.84 -18.74
C SER A 5 -11.47 34.95 -17.51
N PRO A 6 -12.41 34.01 -17.24
CA PRO A 6 -12.29 33.12 -16.09
C PRO A 6 -11.03 32.26 -16.23
N VAL A 7 -10.11 32.45 -15.29
CA VAL A 7 -8.84 31.72 -15.17
C VAL A 7 -9.14 30.30 -14.71
N SER A 8 -8.69 29.28 -15.45
CA SER A 8 -8.99 27.86 -15.17
C SER A 8 -8.50 27.40 -13.79
N ALA A 9 -9.07 26.31 -13.26
CA ALA A 9 -8.65 25.75 -11.97
C ALA A 9 -7.16 25.36 -11.94
N VAL A 10 -6.57 25.01 -13.08
CA VAL A 10 -5.13 24.71 -13.24
C VAL A 10 -4.29 25.95 -12.92
N HIS A 11 -4.61 27.09 -13.53
CA HIS A 11 -3.89 28.34 -13.27
C HIS A 11 -4.02 28.77 -11.81
N ARG A 12 -5.19 28.59 -11.20
CA ARG A 12 -5.41 28.92 -9.78
C ARG A 12 -4.65 27.97 -8.84
N ALA A 13 -4.53 26.69 -9.19
CA ALA A 13 -3.73 25.71 -8.45
C ALA A 13 -2.22 26.03 -8.53
N LEU A 14 -1.73 26.44 -9.71
CA LEU A 14 -0.31 26.78 -9.94
C LEU A 14 0.08 28.16 -9.39
N ALA A 15 -0.88 29.08 -9.19
CA ALA A 15 -0.61 30.43 -8.74
C ALA A 15 0.10 30.47 -7.38
N GLY A 16 1.40 30.76 -7.38
CA GLY A 16 2.24 30.80 -6.18
C GLY A 16 2.76 29.45 -5.70
N LEU A 17 2.56 28.37 -6.48
CA LEU A 17 3.08 27.05 -6.17
C LEU A 17 4.56 26.93 -6.60
N SER A 18 5.43 26.54 -5.68
CA SER A 18 6.81 26.20 -5.99
C SER A 18 6.91 24.83 -6.68
N LEU A 19 7.66 24.77 -7.78
CA LEU A 19 7.93 23.55 -8.55
C LEU A 19 9.30 22.93 -8.20
N ALA A 20 9.87 23.26 -7.04
CA ALA A 20 11.12 22.66 -6.58
C ALA A 20 10.89 21.23 -6.06
N PRO A 21 11.54 20.18 -6.62
CA PRO A 21 11.23 18.78 -6.29
C PRO A 21 11.34 18.43 -4.80
N VAL A 22 12.28 19.05 -4.09
CA VAL A 22 12.57 18.75 -2.67
C VAL A 22 11.46 19.25 -1.74
N THR A 23 10.84 20.39 -2.03
CA THR A 23 9.82 21.02 -1.17
C THR A 23 8.40 20.81 -1.67
N HIS A 24 8.24 20.31 -2.91
CA HIS A 24 6.98 20.29 -3.63
C HIS A 24 5.81 19.69 -2.84
N ALA A 25 6.01 18.59 -2.12
CA ALA A 25 4.94 17.97 -1.33
C ALA A 25 4.43 18.87 -0.19
N ALA A 26 5.32 19.62 0.47
CA ALA A 26 4.95 20.58 1.50
C ALA A 26 4.23 21.79 0.87
N ASP A 27 4.71 22.26 -0.28
CA ASP A 27 4.14 23.39 -1.02
C ASP A 27 2.71 23.07 -1.52
N LEU A 28 2.48 21.85 -2.05
CA LEU A 28 1.16 21.36 -2.42
C LEU A 28 0.18 21.39 -1.24
N ALA A 29 0.59 20.86 -0.09
CA ALA A 29 -0.25 20.82 1.11
C ALA A 29 -0.59 22.22 1.64
N ALA A 30 0.38 23.14 1.62
CA ALA A 30 0.17 24.54 2.04
C ALA A 30 -0.78 25.28 1.09
N GLN A 31 -0.56 25.16 -0.22
CA GLN A 31 -1.37 25.82 -1.23
C GLN A 31 -2.80 25.26 -1.27
N ALA A 32 -2.97 23.94 -1.10
CA ALA A 32 -4.30 23.32 -1.03
C ALA A 32 -5.13 23.90 0.12
N LYS A 33 -4.52 24.06 1.31
CA LYS A 33 -5.15 24.67 2.48
C LYS A 33 -5.52 26.14 2.23
N HIS A 34 -4.65 26.90 1.58
CA HIS A 34 -4.90 28.30 1.21
C HIS A 34 -6.08 28.43 0.24
N LEU A 35 -6.18 27.56 -0.76
CA LEU A 35 -7.31 27.56 -1.71
C LEU A 35 -8.63 27.11 -1.07
N LEU A 36 -8.60 26.18 -0.11
CA LEU A 36 -9.78 25.82 0.69
C LEU A 36 -10.33 27.04 1.46
N GLN A 37 -9.47 27.86 2.05
CA GLN A 37 -9.89 29.07 2.76
C GLN A 37 -10.60 30.08 1.84
N ARG A 38 -10.23 30.08 0.55
CA ARG A 38 -10.86 30.89 -0.51
C ARG A 38 -12.07 30.22 -1.17
N ARG A 39 -12.47 29.05 -0.69
CA ARG A 39 -13.57 28.22 -1.22
C ARG A 39 -13.36 27.75 -2.67
N ASP A 40 -12.12 27.57 -3.10
CA ASP A 40 -11.78 27.00 -4.42
C ASP A 40 -11.55 25.48 -4.31
N GLY A 41 -12.65 24.73 -4.27
CA GLY A 41 -12.63 23.28 -4.05
C GLY A 41 -11.89 22.51 -5.14
N ILE A 42 -12.09 22.86 -6.41
CA ILE A 42 -11.51 22.14 -7.56
C ILE A 42 -9.99 22.32 -7.60
N ALA A 43 -9.50 23.56 -7.50
CA ALA A 43 -8.06 23.83 -7.53
C ALA A 43 -7.34 23.22 -6.31
N SER A 44 -8.00 23.24 -5.14
CA SER A 44 -7.47 22.57 -3.95
C SER A 44 -7.43 21.05 -4.10
N TRP A 45 -8.46 20.45 -4.69
CA TRP A 45 -8.50 19.01 -4.96
C TRP A 45 -7.37 18.56 -5.88
N LEU A 46 -7.06 19.32 -6.95
CA LEU A 46 -5.92 19.01 -7.82
C LEU A 46 -4.61 18.85 -7.04
N LEU A 47 -4.35 19.78 -6.10
CA LEU A 47 -3.15 19.75 -5.27
C LEU A 47 -3.15 18.57 -4.29
N ALA A 48 -4.29 18.29 -3.66
CA ALA A 48 -4.45 17.18 -2.73
C ALA A 48 -4.34 15.82 -3.44
N GLU A 49 -4.90 15.69 -4.64
CA GLU A 49 -4.83 14.48 -5.47
C GLU A 49 -3.41 14.22 -5.96
N ARG A 50 -2.65 15.25 -6.37
CA ARG A 50 -1.23 15.07 -6.67
C ARG A 50 -0.45 14.63 -5.44
N LEU A 51 -0.74 15.22 -4.28
CA LEU A 51 -0.04 14.89 -3.04
C LEU A 51 -0.19 13.40 -2.67
N THR A 52 -1.39 12.81 -2.81
CA THR A 52 -1.62 11.38 -2.53
C THR A 52 -0.91 10.45 -3.52
N ARG A 53 -0.60 10.93 -4.73
CA ARG A 53 0.07 10.15 -5.80
C ARG A 53 1.59 10.30 -5.83
N LEU A 54 2.15 11.33 -5.18
CA LEU A 54 3.60 11.59 -5.17
C LEU A 54 4.41 10.68 -4.23
N ARG A 55 3.77 10.17 -3.17
CA ARG A 55 4.47 9.47 -2.08
C ARG A 55 4.32 7.96 -2.20
N PHE A 56 5.33 7.22 -1.76
CA PHE A 56 5.27 5.76 -1.77
C PHE A 56 4.34 5.28 -0.65
N GLY A 57 3.14 4.84 -1.03
CA GLY A 57 2.10 4.41 -0.09
C GLY A 57 1.19 5.56 0.38
N LEU A 58 0.00 5.19 0.87
CA LEU A 58 -1.00 6.14 1.34
C LEU A 58 -0.63 6.70 2.72
N ILE A 59 -0.73 8.03 2.86
CA ILE A 59 -0.50 8.78 4.12
C ILE A 59 -1.82 9.35 4.60
N ALA A 60 -2.08 9.27 5.91
CA ALA A 60 -3.34 9.71 6.50
C ALA A 60 -3.59 11.21 6.32
N ASP A 61 -2.60 12.07 6.58
CA ASP A 61 -2.72 13.53 6.41
C ASP A 61 -3.13 13.92 4.98
N ASP A 62 -2.52 13.27 3.98
CA ASP A 62 -2.76 13.55 2.57
C ASP A 62 -4.18 13.14 2.16
N LEU A 63 -4.66 11.98 2.65
CA LEU A 63 -6.04 11.53 2.46
C LEU A 63 -7.06 12.40 3.19
N VAL A 64 -6.75 12.87 4.40
CA VAL A 64 -7.61 13.80 5.14
C VAL A 64 -7.74 15.12 4.39
N LEU A 65 -6.63 15.64 3.87
CA LEU A 65 -6.66 16.84 3.04
C LEU A 65 -7.53 16.61 1.80
N ARG A 66 -7.35 15.49 1.09
CA ARG A 66 -8.18 15.14 -0.07
C ARG A 66 -9.65 15.00 0.29
N ALA A 67 -9.98 14.34 1.41
CA ALA A 67 -11.34 14.22 1.91
C ALA A 67 -12.02 15.59 2.12
N ILE A 68 -11.29 16.55 2.71
CA ILE A 68 -11.80 17.91 2.91
C ILE A 68 -12.06 18.61 1.58
N THR A 69 -11.17 18.44 0.59
CA THR A 69 -11.38 19.01 -0.76
C THR A 69 -12.57 18.37 -1.49
N LEU A 70 -12.72 17.04 -1.40
CA LEU A 70 -13.86 16.31 -1.97
C LEU A 70 -15.18 16.74 -1.32
N ALA A 71 -15.19 16.94 0.00
CA ALA A 71 -16.36 17.45 0.71
C ALA A 71 -16.71 18.88 0.25
N ALA A 72 -15.71 19.74 0.06
CA ALA A 72 -15.91 21.10 -0.49
C ALA A 72 -16.47 21.10 -1.93
N MET A 73 -16.27 20.00 -2.67
CA MET A 73 -16.84 19.76 -4.00
C MET A 73 -18.18 19.00 -3.96
N ASN A 74 -18.83 18.91 -2.79
CA ASN A 74 -20.07 18.15 -2.56
C ASN A 74 -19.96 16.64 -2.84
N ASN A 75 -18.76 16.06 -2.77
CA ASN A 75 -18.53 14.64 -2.96
C ASN A 75 -18.38 13.90 -1.61
N GLY A 76 -19.46 13.93 -0.82
CA GLY A 76 -19.48 13.38 0.55
C GLY A 76 -19.36 11.85 0.64
N GLY A 77 -19.56 11.11 -0.44
CA GLY A 77 -19.30 9.68 -0.51
C GLY A 77 -17.80 9.39 -0.47
N LEU A 78 -17.07 9.86 -1.48
CA LEU A 78 -15.63 9.67 -1.60
C LEU A 78 -14.87 10.33 -0.44
N ALA A 79 -15.32 11.50 0.04
CA ALA A 79 -14.72 12.13 1.21
C ALA A 79 -14.77 11.21 2.45
N ARG A 80 -15.88 10.50 2.67
CA ARG A 80 -15.99 9.56 3.80
C ARG A 80 -15.10 8.35 3.61
N ASP A 81 -14.98 7.83 2.40
CA ASP A 81 -14.10 6.70 2.10
C ASP A 81 -12.63 7.09 2.32
N ASP A 82 -12.22 8.31 1.95
CA ASP A 82 -10.89 8.83 2.28
C ASP A 82 -10.68 8.99 3.79
N VAL A 83 -11.67 9.48 4.55
CA VAL A 83 -11.56 9.54 6.01
C VAL A 83 -11.45 8.13 6.61
N ARG A 84 -12.20 7.14 6.11
CA ARG A 84 -12.09 5.74 6.55
C ARG A 84 -10.73 5.15 6.22
N ASN A 85 -10.22 5.40 5.02
CA ASN A 85 -8.88 4.99 4.61
C ASN A 85 -7.81 5.66 5.48
N ALA A 86 -7.95 6.96 5.75
CA ALA A 86 -7.08 7.69 6.67
C ALA A 86 -7.13 7.12 8.09
N LEU A 87 -8.31 6.74 8.61
CA LEU A 87 -8.46 6.10 9.92
C LEU A 87 -8.01 4.64 9.95
N ALA A 88 -8.00 3.96 8.80
CA ALA A 88 -7.36 2.67 8.64
C ALA A 88 -5.84 2.80 8.63
N ILE A 89 -5.31 3.97 8.22
CA ILE A 89 -3.88 4.30 8.25
C ILE A 89 -3.44 4.78 9.64
N ASP A 90 -4.10 5.79 10.17
CA ASP A 90 -3.91 6.33 11.52
C ASP A 90 -5.26 6.52 12.20
N PRO A 91 -5.70 5.55 13.01
CA PRO A 91 -6.97 5.66 13.74
C PRO A 91 -6.96 6.72 14.83
N ARG A 92 -5.81 7.22 15.29
CA ARG A 92 -5.73 8.30 16.26
C ARG A 92 -5.65 9.67 15.59
N HIS A 93 -5.67 9.71 14.25
CA HIS A 93 -5.55 10.94 13.51
C HIS A 93 -6.62 11.95 13.94
N PRO A 94 -6.23 13.11 14.48
CA PRO A 94 -7.16 13.99 15.18
C PRO A 94 -8.17 14.62 14.23
N MET A 95 -7.73 15.09 13.05
CA MET A 95 -8.65 15.66 12.06
C MET A 95 -9.58 14.61 11.43
N ALA A 96 -9.09 13.42 11.07
CA ALA A 96 -9.90 12.34 10.51
C ALA A 96 -11.01 11.91 11.49
N ASN A 97 -10.70 11.73 12.77
CA ASN A 97 -11.72 11.42 13.77
C ASN A 97 -12.70 12.58 13.96
N ARG A 98 -12.22 13.84 13.93
CA ARG A 98 -13.10 15.02 14.00
C ARG A 98 -14.11 15.04 12.85
N LEU A 99 -13.68 14.76 11.62
CA LEU A 99 -14.56 14.65 10.45
C LEU A 99 -15.56 13.48 10.61
N MET A 100 -15.11 12.37 11.20
CA MET A 100 -15.95 11.19 11.44
C MET A 100 -17.04 11.41 12.50
N LEU A 101 -16.94 12.44 13.35
CA LEU A 101 -18.02 12.82 14.27
C LEU A 101 -19.31 13.24 13.55
N SER A 102 -19.23 13.62 12.28
CA SER A 102 -20.40 13.94 11.45
C SER A 102 -20.90 12.76 10.61
N SER A 103 -20.40 11.54 10.84
CA SER A 103 -20.87 10.35 10.11
C SER A 103 -22.37 10.11 10.32
N PRO A 104 -23.11 9.66 9.28
CA PRO A 104 -24.48 9.20 9.46
C PRO A 104 -24.59 7.98 10.40
N ASP A 105 -23.54 7.16 10.50
CA ASP A 105 -23.51 5.96 11.37
C ASP A 105 -23.20 6.35 12.83
N PRO A 106 -24.14 6.11 13.79
CA PRO A 106 -23.91 6.37 15.21
C PRO A 106 -22.69 5.65 15.80
N ALA A 107 -22.39 4.42 15.35
CA ALA A 107 -21.28 3.63 15.87
C ALA A 107 -19.93 4.25 15.46
N GLU A 108 -19.81 4.72 14.21
CA GLU A 108 -18.63 5.44 13.73
C GLU A 108 -18.41 6.73 14.54
N ARG A 109 -19.48 7.50 14.82
CA ARG A 109 -19.40 8.71 15.65
C ARG A 109 -18.88 8.43 17.06
N THR A 110 -19.44 7.41 17.73
CA THR A 110 -19.02 7.03 19.09
C THR A 110 -17.56 6.57 19.12
N ALA A 111 -17.15 5.76 18.15
CA ALA A 111 -15.77 5.28 18.05
C ALA A 111 -14.80 6.44 17.84
N ALA A 112 -15.12 7.39 16.96
CA ALA A 112 -14.31 8.57 16.71
C ALA A 112 -14.19 9.48 17.95
N ALA A 113 -15.30 9.70 18.67
CA ALA A 113 -15.31 10.47 19.91
C ALA A 113 -14.39 9.85 20.97
N ARG A 114 -14.49 8.53 21.20
CA ARG A 114 -13.61 7.80 22.12
C ARG A 114 -12.13 7.89 21.72
N ARG A 115 -11.81 7.83 20.42
CA ARG A 115 -10.42 7.97 19.94
C ARG A 115 -9.85 9.37 20.14
N LEU A 116 -10.66 10.41 19.90
CA LEU A 116 -10.26 11.80 20.15
C LEU A 116 -9.94 12.07 21.62
N LEU A 117 -10.74 11.53 22.54
CA LEU A 117 -10.49 11.65 23.97
C LEU A 117 -9.16 11.02 24.41
N ARG A 118 -8.71 9.95 23.73
CA ARG A 118 -7.41 9.31 23.98
C ARG A 118 -6.22 10.03 23.34
N SER A 119 -6.46 11.05 22.52
CA SER A 119 -5.42 11.80 21.79
C SER A 119 -5.05 13.10 22.50
N ASP A 120 -3.88 13.67 22.20
CA ASP A 120 -3.48 15.03 22.62
C ASP A 120 -4.14 16.10 21.73
N GLY A 121 -5.44 15.94 21.47
CA GLY A 121 -6.21 16.84 20.63
C GLY A 121 -6.33 18.25 21.20
N THR A 122 -6.59 19.21 20.32
CA THR A 122 -6.94 20.59 20.69
C THR A 122 -8.21 20.62 21.54
N THR A 123 -8.38 21.67 22.34
CA THR A 123 -9.59 21.86 23.16
C THR A 123 -10.89 21.72 22.36
N ALA A 124 -10.93 22.30 21.15
CA ALA A 124 -12.11 22.21 20.28
C ALA A 124 -12.42 20.78 19.84
N GLN A 125 -11.39 19.97 19.52
CA GLN A 125 -11.57 18.56 19.15
C GLN A 125 -12.13 17.74 20.31
N ILE A 126 -11.65 18.02 21.53
CA ILE A 126 -12.14 17.36 22.74
C ILE A 126 -13.60 17.76 23.01
N GLN A 127 -13.94 19.05 22.89
CA GLN A 127 -15.32 19.53 23.07
C GLN A 127 -16.29 18.94 22.05
N ASP A 128 -15.91 18.82 20.78
CA ASP A 128 -16.74 18.18 19.75
C ASP A 128 -16.98 16.69 20.07
N ALA A 129 -15.95 15.98 20.51
CA ALA A 129 -16.04 14.57 20.92
C ALA A 129 -16.96 14.39 22.12
N LEU A 130 -16.81 15.25 23.14
CA LEU A 130 -17.69 15.27 24.30
C LEU A 130 -19.14 15.58 23.90
N GLY A 131 -19.35 16.49 22.94
CA GLY A 131 -20.64 16.77 22.31
C GLY A 131 -21.39 15.52 21.88
N VAL A 132 -20.70 14.64 21.15
CA VAL A 132 -21.25 13.35 20.71
C VAL A 132 -21.58 12.46 21.91
N LEU A 133 -20.69 12.33 22.89
CA LEU A 133 -20.93 11.48 24.06
C LEU A 133 -22.10 11.97 24.92
N TRP A 134 -22.23 13.28 25.11
CA TRP A 134 -23.36 13.87 25.84
C TRP A 134 -24.67 13.65 25.11
N SER A 135 -24.69 13.75 23.77
CA SER A 135 -25.88 13.45 22.97
C SER A 135 -26.32 11.98 23.07
N GLN A 136 -25.39 11.10 23.50
CA GLN A 136 -25.61 9.67 23.75
C GLN A 136 -25.88 9.36 25.23
N GLY A 137 -25.99 10.37 26.09
CA GLY A 137 -26.36 10.22 27.50
C GLY A 137 -25.20 10.07 28.49
N ALA A 138 -23.94 10.26 28.08
CA ALA A 138 -22.81 10.23 29.01
C ALA A 138 -22.89 11.39 30.02
N ALA A 139 -22.80 11.07 31.31
CA ALA A 139 -22.83 12.03 32.41
C ALA A 139 -21.42 12.56 32.77
N ALA A 140 -20.39 11.75 32.55
CA ALA A 140 -18.99 12.11 32.71
C ALA A 140 -18.10 11.45 31.64
N ALA A 141 -16.98 12.08 31.31
CA ALA A 141 -15.96 11.53 30.43
C ALA A 141 -14.57 12.07 30.78
N GLY A 142 -13.51 11.34 30.43
CA GLY A 142 -12.17 11.78 30.75
C GLY A 142 -11.08 10.91 30.14
N ARG A 143 -9.85 11.43 30.20
CA ARG A 143 -8.64 10.73 29.79
C ARG A 143 -7.77 10.50 31.01
N LEU A 144 -7.21 9.30 31.08
CA LEU A 144 -6.29 8.87 32.12
C LEU A 144 -5.00 8.36 31.48
N ASP A 145 -3.87 8.59 32.13
CA ASP A 145 -2.53 8.18 31.72
C ASP A 145 -1.79 7.60 32.93
N SER A 146 -1.02 6.55 32.71
CA SER A 146 -0.20 5.89 33.74
C SER A 146 1.20 6.49 33.82
N ALA A 147 1.66 6.78 35.03
CA ALA A 147 3.04 7.09 35.34
C ALA A 147 3.57 6.09 36.40
N PRO A 148 4.89 5.93 36.56
CA PRO A 148 5.46 4.89 37.44
C PRO A 148 4.96 4.91 38.90
N ARG A 149 4.49 6.06 39.38
CA ARG A 149 3.99 6.27 40.76
C ARG A 149 2.64 6.99 40.86
N HIS A 150 2.04 7.39 39.73
CA HIS A 150 0.81 8.20 39.74
C HIS A 150 -0.09 7.86 38.56
N ILE A 151 -1.39 8.12 38.72
CA ILE A 151 -2.38 8.20 37.65
C ILE A 151 -2.62 9.68 37.39
N ARG A 152 -2.50 10.10 36.13
CA ARG A 152 -2.72 11.49 35.71
C ARG A 152 -3.79 11.55 34.63
N GLY A 153 -4.35 12.73 34.40
CA GLY A 153 -5.37 12.88 33.37
C GLY A 153 -6.27 14.08 33.63
N TRP A 154 -7.41 14.09 32.95
CA TRP A 154 -8.45 15.11 33.11
C TRP A 154 -9.82 14.48 33.04
N LEU A 155 -10.78 15.08 33.75
CA LEU A 155 -12.18 14.64 33.80
C LEU A 155 -13.11 15.80 33.43
N ALA A 156 -14.26 15.49 32.82
CA ALA A 156 -15.32 16.44 32.50
C ALA A 156 -16.72 15.85 32.76
N TRP A 157 -17.64 16.63 33.32
CA TRP A 157 -18.99 16.17 33.70
C TRP A 157 -20.05 17.28 33.61
N ARG A 158 -21.34 16.91 33.51
CA ARG A 158 -22.46 17.87 33.32
C ARG A 158 -23.38 18.06 34.53
N SER A 159 -23.29 17.21 35.55
CA SER A 159 -24.23 17.18 36.67
C SER A 159 -23.51 17.02 38.01
N GLY A 160 -23.90 17.78 39.02
CA GLY A 160 -23.30 17.76 40.36
C GLY A 160 -22.11 18.71 40.46
N SER A 161 -21.98 19.37 41.62
CA SER A 161 -20.89 20.32 41.87
C SER A 161 -19.52 19.65 42.06
N THR A 162 -19.51 18.34 42.39
CA THR A 162 -18.31 17.56 42.69
C THR A 162 -18.48 16.16 42.10
N LEU A 163 -17.43 15.59 41.50
CA LEU A 163 -17.44 14.24 40.94
C LEU A 163 -16.74 13.27 41.89
N LYS A 164 -17.36 12.13 42.23
CA LYS A 164 -16.69 11.07 43.01
C LYS A 164 -16.15 10.01 42.08
N CYS A 165 -14.86 9.75 42.18
CA CYS A 165 -14.16 8.72 41.42
C CYS A 165 -13.71 7.58 42.34
N TYR A 166 -13.70 6.38 41.80
CA TYR A 166 -13.33 5.16 42.50
C TYR A 166 -12.22 4.46 41.73
N LEU A 167 -11.16 4.07 42.42
CA LEU A 167 -10.04 3.30 41.89
C LEU A 167 -10.11 1.88 42.46
N ASP A 168 -10.46 0.91 41.63
CA ASP A 168 -10.53 -0.51 42.00
C ASP A 168 -9.23 -1.22 41.58
N SER A 169 -8.62 -1.96 42.52
CA SER A 169 -7.35 -2.68 42.31
C SER A 169 -7.24 -3.92 43.19
N SER A 170 -6.14 -4.68 43.08
CA SER A 170 -5.82 -5.80 43.99
C SER A 170 -5.68 -5.39 45.46
N HIS A 171 -5.43 -4.11 45.74
CA HIS A 171 -5.33 -3.54 47.09
C HIS A 171 -6.67 -3.02 47.64
N GLY A 172 -7.76 -3.23 46.91
CA GLY A 172 -9.09 -2.74 47.26
C GLY A 172 -9.48 -1.45 46.54
N ARG A 173 -10.59 -0.86 46.99
CA ARG A 173 -11.21 0.33 46.39
C ARG A 173 -10.80 1.61 47.12
N MET A 174 -10.31 2.60 46.38
CA MET A 174 -10.01 3.94 46.88
C MET A 174 -10.99 4.97 46.33
N GLU A 175 -11.50 5.88 47.16
CA GLU A 175 -12.37 6.99 46.75
C GLU A 175 -11.56 8.29 46.61
N HIS A 176 -11.77 9.00 45.51
CA HIS A 176 -11.26 10.35 45.29
C HIS A 176 -12.41 11.30 44.95
N ARG A 177 -12.38 12.52 45.49
CA ARG A 177 -13.30 13.60 45.12
C ARG A 177 -12.60 14.59 44.22
N VAL A 178 -13.28 15.01 43.16
CA VAL A 178 -12.77 15.94 42.15
C VAL A 178 -13.68 17.17 42.13
N GLU A 179 -13.10 18.32 42.50
CA GLU A 179 -13.76 19.61 42.44
C GLU A 179 -13.57 20.25 41.05
N PRO A 180 -14.53 21.04 40.56
CA PRO A 180 -14.43 21.69 39.27
C PRO A 180 -13.38 22.78 39.29
N GLU A 181 -12.61 22.88 38.22
CA GLU A 181 -11.63 23.94 37.98
C GLU A 181 -12.18 24.90 36.91
N PRO A 182 -12.73 26.07 37.28
CA PRO A 182 -13.40 26.97 36.32
C PRO A 182 -12.48 27.48 35.20
N GLY A 183 -11.17 27.53 35.45
CA GLY A 183 -10.14 27.91 34.46
C GLY A 183 -9.64 26.77 33.58
N HIS A 184 -10.15 25.55 33.75
CA HIS A 184 -9.70 24.40 32.99
C HIS A 184 -10.09 24.53 31.52
N ARG A 185 -9.19 24.14 30.60
CA ARG A 185 -9.36 24.36 29.15
C ARG A 185 -10.65 23.76 28.56
N ILE A 186 -11.20 22.71 29.19
CA ILE A 186 -12.40 21.98 28.74
C ILE A 186 -13.69 22.56 29.35
N ALA A 187 -13.59 23.31 30.45
CA ALA A 187 -14.74 23.81 31.18
C ALA A 187 -15.58 24.78 30.32
N SER A 188 -16.90 24.75 30.53
CA SER A 188 -17.86 25.67 29.89
C SER A 188 -19.03 25.93 30.83
N ALA A 189 -19.97 26.79 30.43
CA ALA A 189 -21.16 27.10 31.24
C ALA A 189 -22.00 25.87 31.63
N LEU A 190 -21.91 24.77 30.87
CA LEU A 190 -22.68 23.54 31.08
C LEU A 190 -21.79 22.31 31.38
N VAL A 191 -20.48 22.51 31.52
CA VAL A 191 -19.49 21.42 31.65
C VAL A 191 -18.47 21.80 32.71
N HIS A 192 -18.44 21.02 33.79
CA HIS A 192 -17.37 21.05 34.77
C HIS A 192 -16.18 20.23 34.25
N ALA A 193 -14.96 20.63 34.58
CA ALA A 193 -13.75 19.88 34.26
C ALA A 193 -12.63 20.14 35.27
N ALA A 194 -11.71 19.20 35.42
CA ALA A 194 -10.52 19.32 36.26
C ALA A 194 -9.41 18.36 35.83
N ASP A 195 -8.16 18.74 36.05
CA ASP A 195 -7.02 17.83 35.97
C ASP A 195 -6.94 16.96 37.24
N ILE A 196 -6.39 15.75 37.10
CA ILE A 196 -6.21 14.81 38.20
C ILE A 196 -4.76 14.33 38.30
N SER A 197 -4.32 14.08 39.54
CA SER A 197 -3.08 13.39 39.83
C SER A 197 -3.25 12.59 41.11
N TRP A 198 -3.48 11.29 40.97
CA TRP A 198 -3.68 10.37 42.09
C TRP A 198 -2.45 9.48 42.29
N PRO A 199 -2.08 9.14 43.54
CA PRO A 199 -1.01 8.19 43.78
C PRO A 199 -1.39 6.80 43.23
N TRP A 200 -0.39 6.07 42.74
CA TRP A 200 -0.60 4.69 42.32
C TRP A 200 -0.93 3.80 43.54
N PRO A 201 -1.98 2.94 43.49
CA PRO A 201 -2.35 2.08 44.62
C PRO A 201 -1.27 1.02 44.92
N GLY A 202 -0.38 1.34 45.86
CA GLY A 202 0.69 0.43 46.29
C GLY A 202 1.57 -0.05 45.12
N ASP A 203 1.69 -1.37 45.02
CA ASP A 203 2.38 -2.07 43.93
C ASP A 203 1.42 -2.75 42.93
N ALA A 204 0.12 -2.38 42.93
CA ALA A 204 -0.86 -2.96 42.01
C ALA A 204 -0.37 -2.91 40.56
N GLU A 205 -0.53 -4.01 39.82
CA GLU A 205 -0.13 -4.05 38.40
C GLU A 205 -1.08 -3.23 37.52
N TRP A 206 -2.36 -3.14 37.92
CA TRP A 206 -3.42 -2.44 37.21
C TRP A 206 -4.39 -1.73 38.15
N VAL A 207 -5.12 -0.74 37.62
CA VAL A 207 -6.18 0.01 38.33
C VAL A 207 -7.35 0.28 37.38
N GLU A 208 -8.59 0.01 37.81
CA GLU A 208 -9.81 0.44 37.12
C GLU A 208 -10.37 1.71 37.73
N VAL A 209 -10.88 2.61 36.89
CA VAL A 209 -11.42 3.90 37.34
C VAL A 209 -12.89 4.03 36.95
N ALA A 210 -13.74 4.31 37.93
CA ALA A 210 -15.17 4.58 37.75
C ALA A 210 -15.57 5.89 38.44
N CYS A 211 -16.77 6.40 38.18
CA CYS A 211 -17.32 7.56 38.89
C CYS A 211 -18.82 7.43 39.15
N ASP A 212 -19.35 8.23 40.07
CA ASP A 212 -20.77 8.23 40.46
C ASP A 212 -21.71 8.82 39.40
N ALA A 213 -21.19 9.63 38.47
CA ALA A 213 -21.91 10.10 37.30
C ALA A 213 -22.00 9.01 36.21
N ALA A 214 -23.06 8.21 36.22
CA ALA A 214 -23.30 7.14 35.25
C ALA A 214 -24.33 7.51 34.17
N PRO A 215 -24.13 7.12 32.90
CA PRO A 215 -22.98 6.39 32.37
C PRO A 215 -21.74 7.30 32.18
N SER A 216 -20.55 6.78 32.46
CA SER A 216 -19.27 7.49 32.28
C SER A 216 -18.38 6.86 31.20
N VAL A 217 -17.55 7.69 30.57
CA VAL A 217 -16.60 7.26 29.53
C VAL A 217 -15.19 7.72 29.92
N LEU A 218 -14.51 6.92 30.75
CA LEU A 218 -13.14 7.18 31.19
C LEU A 218 -12.16 6.32 30.38
N LEU A 219 -11.15 6.93 29.76
CA LEU A 219 -10.29 6.26 28.79
C LEU A 219 -8.80 6.38 29.15
N PRO A 220 -8.07 5.26 29.28
CA PRO A 220 -8.56 3.88 29.31
C PRO A 220 -9.37 3.59 30.59
N GLU A 221 -10.30 2.63 30.53
CA GLU A 221 -11.11 2.20 31.68
C GLU A 221 -10.24 1.48 32.75
N ARG A 222 -9.13 0.88 32.32
CA ARG A 222 -8.11 0.22 33.16
C ARG A 222 -6.68 0.67 32.78
N LEU A 223 -5.88 1.05 33.77
CA LEU A 223 -4.49 1.52 33.65
C LEU A 223 -3.49 0.45 34.12
N ARG A 224 -2.24 0.47 33.63
CA ARG A 224 -1.14 -0.44 34.05
C ARG A 224 0.11 0.32 34.49
N ARG A 225 0.87 -0.25 35.44
CA ARG A 225 2.10 0.36 35.95
C ARG A 225 3.29 0.15 35.00
N HIS A 226 4.09 1.19 34.77
CA HIS A 226 5.31 1.11 33.93
C HIS A 226 6.50 0.55 34.72
N ALA A 227 7.25 -0.42 34.16
CA ALA A 227 8.52 -0.90 34.72
C ALA A 227 9.73 -0.14 34.14
N VAL A 228 10.77 0.09 34.95
CA VAL A 228 12.04 0.72 34.53
C VAL A 228 13.02 -0.35 34.04
N PRO A 229 13.63 -0.24 32.85
CA PRO A 229 14.59 -1.23 32.35
C PRO A 229 15.90 -1.24 33.18
N PRO A 230 16.54 -2.39 33.41
CA PRO A 230 17.85 -2.47 34.04
C PRO A 230 18.99 -2.02 33.11
N THR A 231 20.10 -1.57 33.70
CA THR A 231 21.30 -1.04 33.01
C THR A 231 22.21 -2.18 32.49
N PRO A 232 22.77 -2.09 31.27
CA PRO A 232 23.53 -3.17 30.64
C PRO A 232 24.87 -3.49 31.31
N ARG A 233 25.26 -4.77 31.32
CA ARG A 233 26.61 -5.25 31.71
C ARG A 233 27.44 -5.56 30.47
N SER A 234 28.63 -4.96 30.39
CA SER A 234 29.58 -5.14 29.29
C SER A 234 30.56 -6.28 29.58
N GLN A 235 30.36 -7.45 28.97
CA GLN A 235 31.45 -8.37 28.66
C GLN A 235 30.96 -9.43 27.66
N ARG A 236 31.69 -9.55 26.54
CA ARG A 236 31.40 -10.52 25.48
C ARG A 236 32.26 -11.77 25.65
N PRO A 237 31.67 -12.97 25.79
CA PRO A 237 32.40 -14.22 25.64
C PRO A 237 32.60 -14.54 24.16
N GLN A 238 33.78 -15.08 23.82
CA GLN A 238 34.10 -15.63 22.50
C GLN A 238 33.62 -17.10 22.46
N ALA A 239 32.90 -17.52 21.42
CA ALA A 239 32.40 -18.89 21.32
C ALA A 239 32.90 -19.58 20.03
N THR A 240 33.51 -20.75 20.19
CA THR A 240 34.04 -21.55 19.07
C THR A 240 32.96 -22.40 18.39
N ALA A 241 33.16 -22.75 17.11
CA ALA A 241 32.23 -23.54 16.28
C ALA A 241 31.79 -24.91 16.85
N ALA A 242 32.56 -25.51 17.76
CA ALA A 242 32.17 -26.73 18.48
C ALA A 242 30.97 -26.54 19.44
N ALA A 243 30.58 -25.29 19.73
CA ALA A 243 29.51 -24.95 20.67
C ALA A 243 28.10 -24.94 20.05
N VAL A 244 27.94 -25.23 18.75
CA VAL A 244 26.61 -25.22 18.08
C VAL A 244 25.87 -26.55 18.29
N GLU A 245 26.58 -27.68 18.32
CA GLU A 245 26.00 -29.03 18.32
C GLU A 245 25.38 -29.48 19.66
N THR A 246 25.33 -28.58 20.65
CA THR A 246 24.78 -28.83 21.99
C THR A 246 24.00 -27.63 22.56
N ARG A 247 23.61 -26.65 21.74
CA ARG A 247 22.91 -25.45 22.25
C ARG A 247 21.53 -25.80 22.82
N ARG A 248 21.23 -25.20 23.97
CA ARG A 248 19.88 -25.17 24.53
C ARG A 248 19.16 -23.95 23.99
N ILE A 249 17.95 -24.15 23.47
CA ILE A 249 17.13 -23.10 22.88
C ILE A 249 15.72 -23.20 23.46
N ALA A 250 15.22 -22.10 24.03
CA ALA A 250 13.82 -21.99 24.37
C ALA A 250 13.05 -21.28 23.26
N VAL A 251 11.99 -21.93 22.75
CA VAL A 251 11.02 -21.29 21.87
C VAL A 251 9.94 -20.66 22.72
N ILE A 252 9.84 -19.33 22.71
CA ILE A 252 8.86 -18.57 23.49
C ILE A 252 7.71 -18.20 22.57
N VAL A 253 6.51 -18.71 22.89
CA VAL A 253 5.30 -18.50 22.11
C VAL A 253 4.29 -17.71 22.95
N PRO A 254 4.17 -16.38 22.76
CA PRO A 254 3.10 -15.60 23.38
C PRO A 254 1.76 -15.89 22.68
N VAL A 255 0.72 -16.22 23.44
CA VAL A 255 -0.58 -16.68 22.94
C VAL A 255 -1.68 -15.78 23.49
N TYR A 256 -2.57 -15.25 22.64
CA TYR A 256 -3.72 -14.48 23.10
C TYR A 256 -5.03 -14.86 22.41
N ASP A 257 -5.07 -15.10 21.10
CA ASP A 257 -6.30 -15.42 20.36
C ASP A 257 -5.95 -16.26 19.12
N ASP A 258 -6.94 -16.53 18.27
CA ASP A 258 -6.83 -17.30 17.02
C ASP A 258 -6.45 -18.76 17.25
N PHE A 259 -7.45 -19.56 17.62
CA PHE A 259 -7.29 -20.97 17.94
C PHE A 259 -6.66 -21.78 16.79
N GLU A 260 -7.10 -21.58 15.55
CA GLU A 260 -6.61 -22.36 14.42
C GLU A 260 -5.14 -22.05 14.14
N ALA A 261 -4.76 -20.76 14.14
CA ALA A 261 -3.38 -20.36 13.94
C ALA A 261 -2.47 -20.85 15.08
N THR A 262 -2.91 -20.66 16.34
CA THR A 262 -2.18 -21.12 17.54
C THR A 262 -1.96 -22.63 17.52
N LYS A 263 -3.01 -23.40 17.21
CA LYS A 263 -2.93 -24.85 17.10
C LYS A 263 -1.95 -25.26 16.01
N GLN A 264 -2.04 -24.66 14.82
CA GLN A 264 -1.14 -24.96 13.71
C GLN A 264 0.32 -24.66 14.05
N CYS A 265 0.59 -23.53 14.71
CA CYS A 265 1.93 -23.16 15.17
C CYS A 265 2.50 -24.20 16.15
N LEU A 266 1.76 -24.51 17.22
CA LEU A 266 2.20 -25.47 18.23
C LEU A 266 2.39 -26.88 17.65
N GLU A 267 1.47 -27.33 16.79
CA GLU A 267 1.61 -28.60 16.08
C GLU A 267 2.86 -28.62 15.21
N ALA A 268 3.14 -27.56 14.44
CA ALA A 268 4.32 -27.47 13.60
C ALA A 268 5.63 -27.49 14.41
N VAL A 269 5.70 -26.73 15.51
CA VAL A 269 6.87 -26.74 16.41
C VAL A 269 7.04 -28.09 17.10
N LEU A 270 5.96 -28.81 17.41
CA LEU A 270 6.01 -30.11 18.10
C LEU A 270 6.24 -31.30 17.16
N ALA A 271 5.89 -31.18 15.87
CA ALA A 271 5.88 -32.29 14.91
C ALA A 271 7.28 -32.85 14.62
N HIS A 272 8.32 -32.04 14.72
CA HIS A 272 9.68 -32.43 14.32
C HIS A 272 10.71 -32.19 15.43
N PRO A 273 11.57 -33.18 15.73
CA PRO A 273 12.72 -32.94 16.60
C PRO A 273 13.71 -32.01 15.89
N GLU A 274 14.38 -31.16 16.66
CA GLU A 274 15.49 -30.36 16.15
C GLU A 274 16.71 -31.25 15.91
N ARG A 275 17.55 -30.85 14.95
CA ARG A 275 18.82 -31.50 14.69
C ARG A 275 19.91 -30.74 15.42
N HIS A 276 20.77 -31.45 16.15
CA HIS A 276 21.98 -30.90 16.78
C HIS A 276 21.75 -29.84 17.88
N VAL A 277 20.51 -29.56 18.29
CA VAL A 277 20.19 -28.63 19.39
C VAL A 277 19.13 -29.22 20.31
N ALA A 278 19.17 -28.82 21.57
CA ALA A 278 18.13 -29.17 22.56
C ALA A 278 17.11 -28.04 22.61
N ARG A 279 15.82 -28.37 22.42
CA ARG A 279 14.72 -27.41 22.42
C ARG A 279 13.71 -27.68 23.51
N ARG A 280 13.25 -26.62 24.16
CA ARG A 280 12.01 -26.60 24.93
C ARG A 280 11.08 -25.51 24.42
N ILE A 281 9.78 -25.62 24.72
CA ILE A 281 8.76 -24.64 24.35
C ILE A 281 8.20 -24.02 25.62
N ILE A 282 8.18 -22.71 25.68
CA ILE A 282 7.53 -21.92 26.73
C ILE A 282 6.35 -21.20 26.07
N ALA A 283 5.14 -21.69 26.31
CA ALA A 283 3.93 -21.00 25.89
C ALA A 283 3.53 -20.01 26.99
N VAL A 284 3.29 -18.76 26.60
CA VAL A 284 2.84 -17.70 27.52
C VAL A 284 1.43 -17.31 27.12
N ASP A 285 0.45 -17.87 27.83
CA ASP A 285 -0.96 -17.50 27.68
C ASP A 285 -1.19 -16.11 28.27
N ASP A 286 -1.41 -15.14 27.37
CA ASP A 286 -1.60 -13.73 27.68
C ASP A 286 -3.06 -13.39 28.02
N ALA A 287 -3.68 -14.24 28.86
CA ALA A 287 -5.09 -14.20 29.21
C ALA A 287 -6.01 -14.34 27.98
N THR A 288 -5.85 -15.45 27.24
CA THR A 288 -6.67 -15.72 26.06
C THR A 288 -8.18 -15.69 26.35
N PRO A 289 -9.00 -15.05 25.49
CA PRO A 289 -10.45 -15.10 25.62
C PRO A 289 -11.04 -16.37 24.99
N ASP A 290 -10.27 -17.15 24.21
CA ASP A 290 -10.75 -18.37 23.57
C ASP A 290 -10.47 -19.59 24.46
N GLN A 291 -11.54 -20.14 25.04
CA GLN A 291 -11.44 -21.30 25.92
C GLN A 291 -10.81 -22.53 25.24
N ARG A 292 -10.90 -22.66 23.91
CA ARG A 292 -10.29 -23.77 23.17
C ARG A 292 -8.77 -23.70 23.20
N ILE A 293 -8.21 -22.48 23.17
CA ILE A 293 -6.77 -22.25 23.33
C ILE A 293 -6.35 -22.65 24.74
N ALA A 294 -7.07 -22.20 25.76
CA ALA A 294 -6.75 -22.53 27.15
C ALA A 294 -6.71 -24.05 27.41
N VAL A 295 -7.69 -24.79 26.86
CA VAL A 295 -7.74 -26.27 26.94
C VAL A 295 -6.57 -26.91 26.21
N LEU A 296 -6.27 -26.48 24.98
CA LEU A 296 -5.14 -26.97 24.20
C LEU A 296 -3.82 -26.81 24.96
N LEU A 297 -3.58 -25.63 25.53
CA LEU A 297 -2.37 -25.34 26.31
C LEU A 297 -2.29 -26.21 27.57
N ASP A 298 -3.39 -26.40 28.30
CA ASP A 298 -3.41 -27.29 29.48
C ASP A 298 -3.12 -28.74 29.13
N GLU A 299 -3.66 -29.24 28.02
CA GLU A 299 -3.40 -30.59 27.54
C GLU A 299 -1.93 -30.78 27.16
N LEU A 300 -1.36 -29.84 26.40
CA LEU A 300 0.05 -29.88 26.02
C LEU A 300 0.97 -29.79 27.24
N ALA A 301 0.65 -28.94 28.22
CA ALA A 301 1.43 -28.80 29.45
C ALA A 301 1.37 -30.07 30.31
N ARG A 302 0.17 -30.63 30.51
CA ARG A 302 -0.03 -31.88 31.27
C ARG A 302 0.73 -33.07 30.65
N ASN A 303 0.85 -33.07 29.32
CA ASN A 303 1.59 -34.08 28.57
C ASN A 303 3.11 -33.80 28.48
N GLY A 304 3.61 -32.77 29.17
CA GLY A 304 5.03 -32.40 29.18
C GLY A 304 5.56 -31.93 27.82
N LYS A 305 4.69 -31.48 26.91
CA LYS A 305 5.06 -30.99 25.58
C LYS A 305 5.49 -29.53 25.59
N ILE A 306 4.98 -28.75 26.53
CA ILE A 306 5.29 -27.33 26.72
C ILE A 306 5.43 -27.02 28.21
N GLU A 307 6.18 -25.96 28.52
CA GLU A 307 6.06 -25.23 29.77
C GLU A 307 5.03 -24.11 29.58
N LEU A 308 4.07 -23.99 30.50
CA LEU A 308 2.98 -23.03 30.38
C LEU A 308 3.08 -21.94 31.45
N LEU A 309 3.15 -20.68 31.01
CA LEU A 309 3.00 -19.50 31.85
C LEU A 309 1.64 -18.86 31.54
N ARG A 310 0.91 -18.41 32.56
CA ARG A 310 -0.37 -17.70 32.40
C ARG A 310 -0.27 -16.28 32.97
N ASN A 311 -0.74 -15.32 32.19
CA ASN A 311 -1.02 -13.95 32.64
C ASN A 311 -2.47 -13.88 33.11
N ASP A 312 -2.73 -13.16 34.20
CA ASP A 312 -4.10 -12.95 34.67
C ASP A 312 -4.89 -11.96 33.79
N VAL A 313 -4.16 -11.13 33.02
CA VAL A 313 -4.69 -10.06 32.17
C VAL A 313 -3.79 -9.89 30.95
N ASN A 314 -4.36 -9.57 29.78
CA ASN A 314 -3.58 -9.33 28.55
C ASN A 314 -2.55 -8.19 28.73
N GLN A 315 -1.28 -8.57 28.84
CA GLN A 315 -0.10 -7.72 29.06
C GLN A 315 0.53 -7.24 27.75
N GLY A 316 0.20 -7.86 26.62
CA GLY A 316 0.77 -7.56 25.32
C GLY A 316 2.06 -8.33 25.05
N PHE A 317 2.51 -8.23 23.79
CA PHE A 317 3.59 -9.06 23.25
C PHE A 317 4.90 -8.96 24.07
N ALA A 318 5.42 -7.74 24.27
CA ALA A 318 6.70 -7.53 24.94
C ALA A 318 6.73 -8.08 26.38
N ALA A 319 5.65 -7.87 27.14
CA ALA A 319 5.55 -8.35 28.52
C ALA A 319 5.49 -9.87 28.59
N SER A 320 4.66 -10.49 27.74
CA SER A 320 4.54 -11.95 27.65
C SER A 320 5.86 -12.61 27.23
N VAL A 321 6.54 -12.05 26.22
CA VAL A 321 7.86 -12.49 25.80
C VAL A 321 8.88 -12.36 26.94
N ASN A 322 8.92 -11.22 27.63
CA ASN A 322 9.86 -10.99 28.72
C ASN A 322 9.66 -11.97 29.89
N ARG A 323 8.42 -12.38 30.18
CA ARG A 323 8.15 -13.45 31.16
C ARG A 323 8.75 -14.78 30.73
N GLY A 324 8.65 -15.12 29.44
CA GLY A 324 9.33 -16.30 28.87
C GLY A 324 10.86 -16.19 28.94
N LEU A 325 11.42 -15.03 28.57
CA LEU A 325 12.86 -14.78 28.61
C LEU A 325 13.43 -14.85 30.03
N ALA A 326 12.64 -14.48 31.05
CA ALA A 326 13.03 -14.59 32.44
C ALA A 326 13.20 -16.05 32.93
N MET A 327 12.66 -17.02 32.20
CA MET A 327 12.79 -18.45 32.52
C MET A 327 14.05 -19.10 31.92
N LEU A 328 14.83 -18.39 31.11
CA LEU A 328 15.99 -18.94 30.42
C LEU A 328 17.12 -19.29 31.39
N ALA A 329 17.82 -20.39 31.10
CA ALA A 329 19.09 -20.71 31.77
C ALA A 329 20.24 -19.79 31.27
N ASP A 330 21.36 -19.78 32.00
CA ASP A 330 22.52 -18.91 31.76
C ASP A 330 23.24 -19.15 30.41
N ASP A 331 23.03 -20.31 29.79
CA ASP A 331 23.61 -20.74 28.50
C ASP A 331 22.54 -21.04 27.42
N GLU A 332 21.30 -20.58 27.65
CA GLU A 332 20.17 -20.86 26.78
C GLU A 332 19.86 -19.67 25.86
N ASP A 333 19.85 -19.94 24.55
CA ASP A 333 19.43 -18.98 23.53
C ASP A 333 17.89 -18.99 23.41
N ALA A 334 17.31 -17.97 22.77
CA ALA A 334 15.86 -17.85 22.62
C ALA A 334 15.43 -17.76 21.16
N VAL A 335 14.27 -18.33 20.86
CA VAL A 335 13.52 -18.03 19.63
C VAL A 335 12.19 -17.42 20.05
N LEU A 336 11.98 -16.15 19.73
CA LEU A 336 10.67 -15.52 19.82
C LEU A 336 9.85 -15.98 18.62
N LEU A 337 8.67 -16.56 18.86
CA LEU A 337 7.84 -17.10 17.79
C LEU A 337 6.38 -16.73 18.01
N ASN A 338 5.80 -15.96 17.11
CA ASN A 338 4.37 -15.65 17.18
C ASN A 338 3.52 -16.92 17.05
N ALA A 339 2.38 -16.93 17.76
CA ALA A 339 1.43 -18.04 17.73
C ALA A 339 0.72 -18.23 16.37
N ASP A 340 0.85 -17.29 15.43
CA ASP A 340 0.24 -17.35 14.09
C ASP A 340 1.27 -17.66 12.99
N THR A 341 2.33 -18.38 13.36
CA THR A 341 3.38 -18.81 12.44
C THR A 341 3.26 -20.28 12.07
N VAL A 342 3.81 -20.64 10.91
CA VAL A 342 3.96 -22.02 10.44
C VAL A 342 5.44 -22.27 10.22
N PRO A 343 6.19 -22.63 11.28
CA PRO A 343 7.62 -22.85 11.20
C PRO A 343 7.96 -24.14 10.45
N PRO A 344 9.08 -24.17 9.72
CA PRO A 344 9.56 -25.37 9.05
C PRO A 344 10.23 -26.35 10.04
N PRO A 345 10.47 -27.60 9.62
CA PRO A 345 11.30 -28.53 10.38
C PRO A 345 12.70 -27.96 10.66
N ASP A 346 13.26 -28.31 11.82
CA ASP A 346 14.62 -27.92 12.24
C ASP A 346 14.84 -26.40 12.28
N LEU A 347 13.79 -25.64 12.63
CA LEU A 347 13.83 -24.18 12.71
C LEU A 347 14.98 -23.70 13.60
N CYS A 348 15.06 -24.22 14.83
CA CYS A 348 16.00 -23.72 15.83
C CYS A 348 17.44 -24.08 15.44
N GLY A 349 17.67 -25.30 14.96
CA GLY A 349 18.99 -25.74 14.48
C GLY A 349 19.48 -24.89 13.31
N ARG A 350 18.60 -24.59 12.35
CA ARG A 350 18.95 -23.79 11.16
C ARG A 350 19.22 -22.32 11.48
N LEU A 351 18.43 -21.71 12.36
CA LEU A 351 18.66 -20.34 12.81
C LEU A 351 19.93 -20.24 13.68
N ALA A 352 20.14 -21.18 14.60
CA ALA A 352 21.35 -21.25 15.43
C ALA A 352 22.61 -21.39 14.58
N ARG A 353 22.59 -22.23 13.54
CA ARG A 353 23.72 -22.37 12.61
C ARG A 353 24.12 -21.03 12.00
N VAL A 354 23.15 -20.22 11.56
CA VAL A 354 23.41 -18.87 11.03
C VAL A 354 23.91 -17.93 12.12
N ALA A 355 23.27 -17.96 13.30
CA ALA A 355 23.66 -17.12 14.43
C ALA A 355 25.12 -17.32 14.81
N TYR A 356 25.61 -18.56 14.82
CA TYR A 356 26.98 -18.90 15.21
C TYR A 356 27.99 -18.97 14.05
N LEU A 357 27.63 -18.50 12.85
CA LEU A 357 28.63 -18.29 11.77
C LEU A 357 29.66 -17.22 12.15
N HIS A 358 29.22 -16.19 12.88
CA HIS A 358 30.07 -15.14 13.40
C HIS A 358 29.65 -14.77 14.83
N ASP A 359 30.64 -14.46 15.66
CA ASP A 359 30.42 -14.05 17.06
C ASP A 359 29.57 -12.78 17.16
N ASP A 360 29.69 -11.89 16.18
CA ASP A 360 28.99 -10.62 16.15
C ASP A 360 27.56 -10.71 15.60
N ILE A 361 27.08 -11.84 15.08
CA ILE A 361 25.65 -12.00 14.76
C ILE A 361 24.89 -12.19 16.07
N GLY A 362 24.03 -11.23 16.42
CA GLY A 362 23.25 -11.26 17.65
C GLY A 362 21.84 -11.82 17.45
N THR A 363 21.20 -11.45 16.34
CA THR A 363 19.84 -11.89 16.03
C THR A 363 19.72 -12.43 14.61
N VAL A 364 18.81 -13.40 14.43
CA VAL A 364 18.53 -14.01 13.11
C VAL A 364 17.04 -14.08 12.87
N THR A 365 16.59 -13.59 11.72
CA THR A 365 15.19 -13.63 11.26
C THR A 365 15.08 -14.45 9.96
N PRO A 366 14.09 -15.34 9.79
CA PRO A 366 13.92 -16.09 8.54
C PRO A 366 13.23 -15.25 7.44
N LEU A 367 13.23 -15.77 6.21
CA LEU A 367 12.30 -15.32 5.16
C LEU A 367 10.86 -15.62 5.56
N SER A 368 9.90 -14.84 5.06
CA SER A 368 8.48 -15.03 5.34
C SER A 368 7.60 -14.47 4.23
N ASN A 369 6.33 -14.87 4.19
CA ASN A 369 5.32 -14.18 3.39
C ASN A 369 4.95 -12.81 3.98
N ASN A 370 5.07 -12.68 5.30
CA ASN A 370 4.70 -11.49 6.05
C ASN A 370 5.79 -11.19 7.10
N GLY A 371 6.92 -10.67 6.65
CA GLY A 371 8.11 -10.45 7.50
C GLY A 371 8.77 -9.10 7.25
N GLU A 372 8.02 -8.07 6.88
CA GLU A 372 8.55 -6.73 6.60
C GLU A 372 9.70 -6.75 5.56
N TYR A 373 10.95 -6.56 5.99
CA TYR A 373 12.14 -6.66 5.13
C TYR A 373 12.34 -8.04 4.52
N THR A 374 11.84 -9.11 5.17
CA THR A 374 12.03 -10.49 4.72
C THR A 374 10.83 -11.05 3.94
N SER A 375 9.83 -10.18 3.66
CA SER A 375 8.62 -10.54 2.92
C SER A 375 8.89 -10.97 1.47
N LEU A 376 8.23 -12.06 1.06
CA LEU A 376 8.17 -12.59 -0.30
C LEU A 376 6.74 -13.09 -0.64
N PRO A 377 6.31 -13.09 -1.91
CA PRO A 377 7.07 -12.68 -3.10
C PRO A 377 7.18 -11.16 -3.25
N VAL A 378 6.15 -10.40 -2.90
CA VAL A 378 6.22 -8.94 -3.01
C VAL A 378 7.00 -8.39 -1.81
N ARG A 379 8.20 -7.87 -2.10
CA ARG A 379 9.12 -7.30 -1.11
C ARG A 379 8.45 -6.14 -0.36
N PHE A 380 8.76 -6.01 0.94
CA PHE A 380 8.30 -4.92 1.80
C PHE A 380 6.77 -4.78 1.93
N ARG A 381 6.02 -5.85 1.62
CA ARG A 381 4.56 -5.91 1.75
C ARG A 381 4.13 -7.16 2.52
N GLU A 382 2.94 -7.11 3.09
CA GLU A 382 2.28 -8.30 3.61
C GLU A 382 1.81 -9.14 2.41
N ASN A 383 2.19 -10.41 2.35
CA ASN A 383 1.72 -11.35 1.33
C ASN A 383 0.82 -12.42 1.98
N PRO A 384 -0.16 -12.96 1.24
CA PRO A 384 -1.01 -14.04 1.74
C PRO A 384 -0.19 -15.24 2.24
N LEU A 385 -0.63 -15.87 3.33
CA LEU A 385 -0.03 -17.10 3.83
C LEU A 385 -0.19 -18.23 2.78
N PRO A 386 0.91 -18.81 2.28
CA PRO A 386 0.82 -19.94 1.35
C PRO A 386 0.24 -21.18 2.06
N GLN A 387 -0.33 -22.09 1.27
CA GLN A 387 -0.78 -23.39 1.76
C GLN A 387 0.40 -24.20 2.33
N ALA A 388 0.12 -25.19 3.19
CA ALA A 388 1.16 -25.94 3.89
C ALA A 388 2.14 -26.67 2.96
N ASP A 389 1.66 -27.22 1.84
CA ASP A 389 2.49 -27.86 0.83
C ASP A 389 3.41 -26.86 0.10
N ALA A 390 2.86 -25.70 -0.25
CA ALA A 390 3.61 -24.58 -0.81
C ALA A 390 4.69 -24.06 0.15
N LEU A 391 4.37 -23.90 1.44
CA LEU A 391 5.34 -23.50 2.48
C LEU A 391 6.49 -24.50 2.59
N ALA A 392 6.19 -25.80 2.63
CA ALA A 392 7.22 -26.85 2.71
C ALA A 392 8.15 -26.84 1.48
N VAL A 393 7.59 -26.57 0.29
CA VAL A 393 8.39 -26.40 -0.94
C VAL A 393 9.24 -25.14 -0.87
N LEU A 394 8.68 -23.99 -0.47
CA LEU A 394 9.42 -22.72 -0.33
C LEU A 394 10.60 -22.88 0.61
N ASP A 395 10.39 -23.47 1.79
CA ASP A 395 11.44 -23.66 2.78
C ASP A 395 12.57 -24.59 2.31
N ARG A 396 12.21 -25.72 1.68
CA ARG A 396 13.20 -26.63 1.09
C ARG A 396 14.03 -25.92 0.02
N LEU A 397 13.39 -25.18 -0.89
CA LEU A 397 14.09 -24.45 -1.96
C LEU A 397 14.92 -23.28 -1.41
N ALA A 398 14.48 -22.64 -0.33
CA ALA A 398 15.26 -21.62 0.37
C ALA A 398 16.56 -22.25 0.93
N ALA A 399 16.46 -23.43 1.55
CA ALA A 399 17.62 -24.18 2.04
C ALA A 399 18.59 -24.56 0.90
N GLU A 400 18.08 -25.05 -0.23
CA GLU A 400 18.90 -25.40 -1.41
C GLU A 400 19.62 -24.19 -2.02
N THR A 401 18.94 -23.06 -2.13
CA THR A 401 19.48 -21.84 -2.77
C THR A 401 20.44 -21.06 -1.86
N SER A 402 20.49 -21.39 -0.57
CA SER A 402 21.32 -20.71 0.43
C SER A 402 22.54 -21.53 0.89
N ALA A 403 22.84 -22.65 0.24
CA ALA A 403 23.96 -23.51 0.62
C ALA A 403 25.31 -22.76 0.57
N GLY A 404 26.06 -22.77 1.69
CA GLY A 404 27.40 -22.19 1.80
C GLY A 404 27.59 -21.24 2.99
N VAL A 405 26.76 -20.19 3.13
CA VAL A 405 26.80 -19.22 4.24
C VAL A 405 25.41 -18.61 4.55
N GLY A 406 24.60 -18.26 3.53
CA GLY A 406 23.13 -18.17 3.61
C GLY A 406 22.46 -17.07 4.47
N PHE A 407 23.05 -15.86 4.59
CA PHE A 407 22.40 -14.73 5.29
C PHE A 407 22.61 -13.36 4.62
N VAL A 408 21.75 -12.40 4.97
CA VAL A 408 21.85 -10.96 4.58
C VAL A 408 21.69 -10.07 5.81
N GLU A 409 22.53 -9.05 5.99
CA GLU A 409 22.41 -8.11 7.11
C GLU A 409 21.13 -7.28 7.02
N LEU A 410 20.43 -7.11 8.15
CA LEU A 410 19.21 -6.32 8.29
C LEU A 410 19.44 -5.07 9.15
N PRO A 411 18.67 -3.99 8.95
CA PRO A 411 18.66 -2.85 9.87
C PRO A 411 18.31 -3.28 11.31
N ASN A 412 17.31 -4.15 11.45
CA ASN A 412 16.84 -4.81 12.68
C ASN A 412 16.25 -6.18 12.33
N GLY A 413 16.19 -7.08 13.30
CA GLY A 413 15.40 -8.31 13.21
C GLY A 413 13.90 -8.02 13.39
N ILE A 414 13.04 -8.99 13.04
CA ILE A 414 11.58 -8.84 13.09
C ILE A 414 10.98 -9.84 14.08
N GLY A 415 10.12 -9.35 14.99
CA GLY A 415 9.62 -10.09 16.15
C GLY A 415 8.69 -11.28 15.89
N PHE A 416 8.22 -11.50 14.65
CA PHE A 416 7.35 -12.66 14.35
C PHE A 416 8.07 -14.00 14.51
N CYS A 417 9.37 -14.02 14.18
CA CYS A 417 10.28 -15.14 14.36
C CYS A 417 11.70 -14.58 14.49
N LEU A 418 12.20 -14.50 15.71
CA LEU A 418 13.49 -13.87 16.02
C LEU A 418 14.33 -14.79 16.91
N TYR A 419 15.41 -15.31 16.36
CA TYR A 419 16.46 -15.96 17.15
C TYR A 419 17.29 -14.90 17.85
N VAL A 420 17.55 -15.09 19.15
CA VAL A 420 18.31 -14.17 19.99
C VAL A 420 19.34 -14.98 20.77
N LYS A 421 20.63 -14.67 20.58
CA LYS A 421 21.69 -15.26 21.40
C LYS A 421 21.58 -14.80 22.85
N ARG A 422 21.91 -15.68 23.78
CA ARG A 422 22.07 -15.38 25.21
C ARG A 422 23.00 -14.20 25.46
N ALA A 423 24.11 -14.13 24.73
CA ALA A 423 25.07 -13.03 24.81
C ALA A 423 24.46 -11.65 24.47
N VAL A 424 23.41 -11.61 23.64
CA VAL A 424 22.68 -10.36 23.37
C VAL A 424 21.82 -9.99 24.58
N LEU A 425 21.08 -10.95 25.13
CA LEU A 425 20.25 -10.73 26.32
C LEU A 425 21.10 -10.25 27.51
N ASP A 426 22.28 -10.84 27.72
CA ASP A 426 23.20 -10.40 28.77
C ASP A 426 23.72 -8.98 28.53
N ALA A 427 23.96 -8.62 27.27
CA ALA A 427 24.49 -7.32 26.89
C ALA A 427 23.45 -6.19 26.95
N VAL A 428 22.19 -6.45 26.57
CA VAL A 428 21.20 -5.38 26.39
C VAL A 428 19.92 -5.53 27.21
N GLY A 429 19.75 -6.64 27.94
CA GLY A 429 18.52 -6.95 28.68
C GLY A 429 17.37 -7.36 27.78
N PHE A 430 16.14 -7.24 28.27
CA PHE A 430 14.94 -7.73 27.57
C PHE A 430 14.29 -6.68 26.63
N LEU A 431 13.10 -6.98 26.10
CA LEU A 431 12.35 -6.07 25.23
C LEU A 431 11.81 -4.89 26.05
N SER A 432 11.81 -3.69 25.48
CA SER A 432 11.36 -2.49 26.20
C SER A 432 9.85 -2.45 26.32
N LEU A 433 9.33 -2.26 27.54
CA LEU A 433 7.89 -2.14 27.79
C LEU A 433 7.34 -0.74 27.48
N GLN A 434 8.20 0.22 27.09
CA GLN A 434 7.80 1.60 26.78
C GLN A 434 6.92 1.73 25.52
N PHE A 435 6.83 0.66 24.73
CA PHE A 435 6.02 0.56 23.51
C PHE A 435 4.59 0.03 23.79
N GLY A 436 4.23 -0.19 25.07
CA GLY A 436 2.88 -0.55 25.47
C GLY A 436 2.50 -1.96 25.02
N ARG A 437 1.38 -2.09 24.29
CA ARG A 437 0.80 -3.39 23.90
C ARG A 437 1.54 -4.10 22.75
N GLY A 438 2.55 -3.46 22.15
CA GLY A 438 3.43 -4.07 21.13
C GLY A 438 3.80 -3.10 20.00
N TYR A 439 4.54 -3.63 19.02
CA TYR A 439 5.17 -2.94 17.89
C TYR A 439 6.33 -2.00 18.27
N CYS A 440 7.47 -2.19 17.59
CA CYS A 440 8.75 -1.49 17.75
C CYS A 440 9.61 -1.90 18.95
N GLU A 441 9.12 -2.73 19.87
CA GLU A 441 9.96 -3.33 20.93
C GLU A 441 11.10 -4.19 20.38
N ASP A 442 10.85 -4.87 19.27
CA ASP A 442 11.80 -5.70 18.53
C ASP A 442 12.82 -4.83 17.78
N ILE A 443 12.36 -3.73 17.17
CA ILE A 443 13.22 -2.70 16.58
C ILE A 443 14.17 -2.13 17.64
N ASP A 444 13.64 -1.63 18.76
CA ASP A 444 14.44 -1.10 19.87
C ASP A 444 15.45 -2.11 20.39
N PHE A 445 15.01 -3.35 20.63
CA PHE A 445 15.88 -4.44 21.08
C PHE A 445 17.04 -4.69 20.10
N CYS A 446 16.74 -4.79 18.81
CA CYS A 446 17.74 -5.01 17.76
C CYS A 446 18.69 -3.81 17.57
N LEU A 447 18.21 -2.58 17.78
CA LEU A 447 19.03 -1.37 17.72
C LEU A 447 19.94 -1.25 18.95
N ARG A 448 19.47 -1.60 20.15
CA ARG A 448 20.34 -1.75 21.33
C ARG A 448 21.40 -2.83 21.11
N ALA A 449 21.02 -3.99 20.57
CA ALA A 449 21.97 -5.04 20.20
C ALA A 449 23.02 -4.52 19.22
N ARG A 450 22.60 -3.74 18.22
CA ARG A 450 23.50 -3.10 17.27
C ARG A 450 24.44 -2.08 17.89
N GLN A 451 23.97 -1.25 18.81
CA GLN A 451 24.81 -0.33 19.58
C GLN A 451 25.79 -1.06 20.50
N ALA A 452 25.39 -2.22 21.02
CA ALA A 452 26.26 -3.15 21.73
C ALA A 452 27.20 -3.93 20.79
N GLY A 453 27.16 -3.64 19.48
CA GLY A 453 28.04 -4.11 18.40
C GLY A 453 27.68 -5.46 17.79
N PHE A 454 26.42 -5.91 17.94
CA PHE A 454 25.92 -7.10 17.27
C PHE A 454 25.25 -6.76 15.92
N ARG A 455 25.23 -7.70 14.98
CA ARG A 455 24.51 -7.62 13.71
C ARG A 455 23.17 -8.34 13.82
N ASN A 456 22.18 -7.78 13.14
CA ASN A 456 20.89 -8.43 12.90
C ASN A 456 20.92 -8.96 11.47
N VAL A 457 20.56 -10.22 11.25
CA VAL A 457 20.65 -10.83 9.90
C VAL A 457 19.38 -11.59 9.53
N CYS A 458 19.12 -11.70 8.23
CA CYS A 458 18.12 -12.57 7.65
C CYS A 458 18.77 -13.89 7.25
N ALA A 459 18.29 -15.03 7.75
CA ALA A 459 18.65 -16.35 7.24
C ALA A 459 17.89 -16.63 5.93
N THR A 460 18.57 -16.50 4.79
CA THR A 460 17.93 -16.70 3.48
C THR A 460 17.57 -18.16 3.23
N GLY A 461 18.17 -19.07 4.01
CA GLY A 461 17.97 -20.50 3.92
C GLY A 461 16.84 -21.05 4.79
N VAL A 462 15.96 -20.22 5.35
CA VAL A 462 14.82 -20.63 6.20
C VAL A 462 13.60 -19.81 5.80
N PHE A 463 12.46 -20.47 5.56
CA PHE A 463 11.19 -19.81 5.26
C PHE A 463 10.13 -20.17 6.30
N VAL A 464 9.56 -19.16 6.97
CA VAL A 464 8.49 -19.33 7.96
C VAL A 464 7.22 -18.68 7.44
N GLY A 465 6.12 -19.43 7.43
CA GLY A 465 4.80 -18.86 7.16
C GLY A 465 4.34 -17.99 8.33
N HIS A 466 3.71 -16.84 8.06
CA HIS A 466 3.16 -15.95 9.08
C HIS A 466 1.79 -15.43 8.62
N ALA A 467 0.73 -15.77 9.33
CA ALA A 467 -0.64 -15.41 8.95
C ALA A 467 -0.89 -13.90 9.10
N GLY A 468 -0.30 -13.26 10.11
CA GLY A 468 -0.54 -11.87 10.44
C GLY A 468 -1.97 -11.62 10.93
N THR A 469 -2.63 -12.62 11.52
CA THR A 469 -4.04 -12.54 11.89
C THR A 469 -4.26 -11.70 13.17
N ARG A 470 -5.36 -10.94 13.12
CA ARG A 470 -6.10 -10.30 14.23
C ARG A 470 -5.32 -9.72 15.42
N SER A 471 -4.51 -8.70 15.14
CA SER A 471 -4.33 -7.59 16.08
C SER A 471 -4.88 -6.31 15.43
N PHE A 472 -6.10 -5.91 15.83
CA PHE A 472 -6.83 -4.67 15.49
C PHE A 472 -6.26 -3.86 14.31
N LYS A 473 -6.65 -4.11 13.05
CA LYS A 473 -6.04 -3.46 11.85
C LYS A 473 -5.90 -1.94 11.95
N SER A 474 -6.88 -1.27 12.56
CA SER A 474 -6.81 0.15 12.87
C SER A 474 -5.89 0.39 14.09
N GLU A 475 -6.25 -0.04 15.30
CA GLU A 475 -5.46 0.26 16.52
C GLU A 475 -3.98 -0.17 16.46
N LYS A 476 -3.67 -1.29 15.77
CA LYS A 476 -2.32 -1.76 15.43
C LYS A 476 -1.53 -0.71 14.67
N ARG A 477 -2.11 -0.11 13.63
CA ARG A 477 -1.38 0.87 12.81
C ARG A 477 -1.15 2.20 13.54
N ALA A 478 -2.09 2.64 14.39
CA ALA A 478 -1.88 3.78 15.29
C ALA A 478 -0.74 3.49 16.29
N LEU A 479 -0.71 2.29 16.88
CA LEU A 479 0.36 1.88 17.78
C LEU A 479 1.71 1.86 17.05
N VAL A 480 1.77 1.26 15.86
CA VAL A 480 2.96 1.24 15.00
C VAL A 480 3.45 2.67 14.71
N LEU A 481 2.59 3.57 14.22
CA LEU A 481 2.99 4.94 13.88
C LEU A 481 3.47 5.73 15.10
N SER A 482 2.75 5.63 16.22
CA SER A 482 3.13 6.28 17.48
C SER A 482 4.48 5.76 18.00
N ASN A 483 4.70 4.44 17.92
CA ASN A 483 5.92 3.81 18.41
C ASN A 483 7.10 4.04 17.44
N LEU A 484 6.85 4.13 16.13
CA LEU A 484 7.86 4.52 15.14
C LEU A 484 8.36 5.95 15.37
N SER A 485 7.49 6.91 15.69
CA SER A 485 7.93 8.27 16.05
C SER A 485 8.87 8.23 17.26
N ARG A 486 8.56 7.39 18.26
CA ARG A 486 9.43 7.19 19.42
C ARG A 486 10.76 6.53 19.05
N ILE A 487 10.78 5.61 18.09
CA ILE A 487 12.02 5.06 17.53
C ILE A 487 12.83 6.14 16.83
N ASP A 488 12.21 7.03 16.05
CA ASP A 488 12.92 8.13 15.40
C ASP A 488 13.57 9.09 16.41
N ASP A 489 12.89 9.36 17.53
CA ASP A 489 13.44 10.18 18.61
C ASP A 489 14.62 9.50 19.32
N LEU A 490 14.52 8.20 19.58
CA LEU A 490 15.57 7.42 20.26
C LEU A 490 16.76 7.10 19.34
N TYR A 491 16.51 6.89 18.05
CA TYR A 491 17.48 6.44 17.05
C TYR A 491 17.36 7.26 15.74
N PRO A 492 17.80 8.53 15.71
CA PRO A 492 17.58 9.42 14.57
C PRO A 492 18.17 8.94 13.23
N ALA A 493 19.15 8.04 13.25
CA ALA A 493 19.75 7.46 12.06
C ALA A 493 18.93 6.30 11.46
N TYR A 494 18.04 5.68 12.23
CA TYR A 494 17.35 4.45 11.86
C TYR A 494 16.51 4.61 10.59
N ARG A 495 15.72 5.69 10.49
CA ARG A 495 14.88 5.96 9.32
C ARG A 495 15.70 6.04 8.02
N ARG A 496 16.86 6.69 8.06
CA ARG A 496 17.77 6.79 6.91
C ARG A 496 18.34 5.43 6.53
N GLN A 497 18.75 4.63 7.51
CA GLN A 497 19.30 3.28 7.30
C GLN A 497 18.26 2.32 6.73
N SER A 498 17.03 2.36 7.24
CA SER A 498 15.89 1.61 6.71
C SER A 498 15.59 1.99 5.25
N ALA A 499 15.52 3.29 4.95
CA ALA A 499 15.30 3.76 3.57
C ALA A 499 16.44 3.33 2.62
N GLU A 500 17.68 3.33 3.09
CA GLU A 500 18.83 2.84 2.32
C GLU A 500 18.77 1.34 2.05
N PHE A 501 18.35 0.54 3.04
CA PHE A 501 18.12 -0.89 2.89
C PHE A 501 17.04 -1.17 1.85
N VAL A 502 15.89 -0.49 1.94
CA VAL A 502 14.78 -0.63 0.97
C VAL A 502 15.23 -0.27 -0.44
N ARG A 503 16.01 0.81 -0.59
CA ARG A 503 16.53 1.24 -1.90
C ARG A 503 17.53 0.26 -2.50
N ARG A 504 18.39 -0.36 -1.67
CA ARG A 504 19.38 -1.34 -2.14
C ARG A 504 18.80 -2.73 -2.35
N ASP A 505 17.78 -3.09 -1.58
CA ASP A 505 17.13 -4.41 -1.49
C ASP A 505 18.12 -5.58 -1.63
N PRO A 506 19.06 -5.76 -0.68
CA PRO A 506 20.11 -6.77 -0.77
C PRO A 506 19.57 -8.21 -0.77
N LEU A 507 18.30 -8.41 -0.38
CA LEU A 507 17.61 -9.69 -0.42
C LEU A 507 17.01 -10.01 -1.80
N ARG A 508 17.02 -9.07 -2.76
CA ARG A 508 16.48 -9.30 -4.12
C ARG A 508 17.18 -10.43 -4.85
N GLU A 509 18.50 -10.55 -4.73
CA GLU A 509 19.26 -11.60 -5.41
C GLU A 509 19.00 -13.00 -4.79
N PRO A 510 19.04 -13.19 -3.46
CA PRO A 510 18.53 -14.41 -2.82
C PRO A 510 17.08 -14.75 -3.18
N ALA A 511 16.18 -13.76 -3.20
CA ALA A 511 14.81 -13.94 -3.60
C ALA A 511 14.72 -14.44 -5.05
N SER A 512 15.42 -13.80 -5.98
CA SER A 512 15.48 -14.19 -7.40
C SER A 512 15.87 -15.66 -7.58
N ARG A 513 16.90 -16.14 -6.86
CA ARG A 513 17.31 -17.55 -6.88
C ARG A 513 16.23 -18.49 -6.37
N LEU A 514 15.59 -18.15 -5.24
CA LEU A 514 14.49 -18.92 -4.68
C LEU A 514 13.31 -18.99 -5.67
N GLU A 515 12.93 -17.86 -6.27
CA GLU A 515 11.82 -17.79 -7.20
C GLU A 515 12.08 -18.56 -8.50
N TRP A 516 13.32 -18.55 -9.00
CA TRP A 516 13.70 -19.37 -10.14
C TRP A 516 13.51 -20.87 -9.86
N LYS A 517 13.98 -21.33 -8.70
CA LYS A 517 13.79 -22.71 -8.25
C LYS A 517 12.32 -23.03 -8.00
N TRP A 518 11.57 -22.09 -7.45
CA TRP A 518 10.13 -22.21 -7.24
C TRP A 518 9.40 -22.44 -8.57
N LEU A 519 9.74 -21.64 -9.58
CA LEU A 519 9.14 -21.73 -10.91
C LEU A 519 9.45 -23.07 -11.59
N LEU A 520 10.67 -23.58 -11.44
CA LEU A 520 11.09 -24.90 -11.93
C LEU A 520 10.40 -26.07 -11.18
N ALA A 521 10.17 -25.93 -9.88
CA ALA A 521 9.55 -26.96 -9.04
C ALA A 521 8.01 -26.95 -9.11
N ARG A 522 7.44 -25.96 -9.78
CA ARG A 522 6.00 -25.74 -9.86
C ARG A 522 5.30 -26.88 -10.60
N LYS A 523 4.27 -27.46 -9.98
CA LYS A 523 3.45 -28.52 -10.59
C LYS A 523 2.30 -27.99 -11.44
N LYS A 524 1.72 -26.86 -11.02
CA LYS A 524 0.60 -26.20 -11.72
C LYS A 524 1.13 -25.45 -12.92
N GLY A 525 0.70 -25.83 -14.11
CA GLY A 525 1.04 -25.10 -15.33
C GLY A 525 0.51 -23.66 -15.32
N PHE A 526 1.08 -22.80 -16.16
CA PHE A 526 0.71 -21.38 -16.24
C PHE A 526 0.71 -20.87 -17.68
N SER A 527 0.02 -19.75 -17.91
CA SER A 527 0.07 -18.98 -19.16
C SER A 527 1.26 -18.01 -19.07
N LEU A 528 2.15 -18.04 -20.06
CA LEU A 528 3.28 -17.15 -20.15
C LEU A 528 2.96 -16.03 -21.15
N VAL A 529 2.90 -14.78 -20.71
CA VAL A 529 2.81 -13.61 -21.59
C VAL A 529 4.21 -13.09 -21.83
N VAL A 530 4.61 -12.94 -23.09
CA VAL A 530 5.89 -12.33 -23.46
C VAL A 530 5.65 -10.97 -24.09
N THR A 531 6.33 -9.95 -23.58
CA THR A 531 6.13 -8.57 -24.03
C THR A 531 7.40 -7.72 -23.90
N ALA A 532 7.44 -6.58 -24.60
CA ALA A 532 8.48 -5.57 -24.44
C ALA A 532 8.24 -4.72 -23.19
N ARG A 533 9.13 -3.78 -22.88
CA ARG A 533 9.12 -2.94 -21.65
C ARG A 533 7.83 -2.15 -21.36
N GLU A 534 6.91 -2.05 -22.32
CA GLU A 534 5.71 -1.20 -22.26
C GLU A 534 4.48 -1.93 -22.83
N PRO A 535 3.97 -3.01 -22.20
CA PRO A 535 2.70 -3.59 -22.63
C PRO A 535 1.52 -2.68 -22.26
N ASP A 536 0.42 -2.76 -23.02
CA ASP A 536 -0.87 -2.26 -22.55
C ASP A 536 -1.28 -3.02 -21.27
N PRO A 537 -1.36 -2.36 -20.09
CA PRO A 537 -1.75 -3.01 -18.86
C PRO A 537 -3.16 -3.63 -18.93
N CYS A 538 -4.07 -3.02 -19.70
CA CYS A 538 -5.43 -3.53 -19.86
C CYS A 538 -5.45 -4.83 -20.67
N LEU A 539 -4.60 -4.93 -21.71
CA LEU A 539 -4.46 -6.13 -22.52
C LEU A 539 -3.98 -7.32 -21.67
N ILE A 540 -2.93 -7.13 -20.88
CA ILE A 540 -2.40 -8.18 -19.99
C ILE A 540 -3.41 -8.53 -18.90
N GLY A 541 -4.04 -7.52 -18.27
CA GLY A 541 -5.03 -7.74 -17.20
C GLY A 541 -6.22 -8.57 -17.67
N ARG A 542 -6.85 -8.20 -18.79
CA ARG A 542 -7.97 -8.95 -19.37
C ARG A 542 -7.59 -10.37 -19.78
N HIS A 543 -6.38 -10.55 -20.35
CA HIS A 543 -5.88 -11.89 -20.66
C HIS A 543 -5.70 -12.70 -19.37
N ALA A 544 -5.07 -12.13 -18.36
CA ALA A 544 -4.83 -12.79 -17.09
C ALA A 544 -6.14 -13.19 -16.39
N ASP A 545 -7.17 -12.33 -16.42
CA ASP A 545 -8.50 -12.63 -15.88
C ASP A 545 -9.16 -13.79 -16.65
N ALA A 546 -9.11 -13.79 -17.98
CA ALA A 546 -9.64 -14.88 -18.79
C ALA A 546 -8.93 -16.22 -18.50
N LYS A 547 -7.62 -16.20 -18.28
CA LYS A 547 -6.85 -17.41 -17.93
C LYS A 547 -7.10 -17.86 -16.50
N ARG A 548 -7.29 -16.91 -15.56
CA ARG A 548 -7.70 -17.21 -14.19
C ARG A 548 -9.03 -17.94 -14.14
N SER A 549 -10.02 -17.54 -14.95
CA SER A 549 -11.30 -18.26 -15.09
C SER A 549 -11.13 -19.70 -15.58
N SER A 550 -10.03 -19.99 -16.27
CA SER A 550 -9.66 -21.34 -16.74
C SER A 550 -8.73 -22.08 -15.76
N GLY A 551 -8.47 -21.51 -14.57
CA GLY A 551 -7.62 -22.10 -13.54
C GLY A 551 -6.11 -21.90 -13.75
N LEU A 552 -5.69 -21.11 -14.74
CA LEU A 552 -4.28 -20.83 -15.02
C LEU A 552 -3.84 -19.50 -14.42
N ASP A 553 -2.65 -19.50 -13.81
CA ASP A 553 -1.99 -18.25 -13.41
C ASP A 553 -1.28 -17.65 -14.63
N THR A 554 -1.04 -16.34 -14.61
CA THR A 554 -0.40 -15.63 -15.72
C THR A 554 0.92 -15.03 -15.27
N ILE A 555 2.01 -15.48 -15.88
CA ILE A 555 3.34 -14.94 -15.66
C ILE A 555 3.69 -14.08 -16.87
N VAL A 556 4.11 -12.85 -16.62
CA VAL A 556 4.53 -11.89 -17.64
C VAL A 556 6.05 -11.86 -17.66
N ALA A 557 6.64 -12.17 -18.81
CA ALA A 557 8.05 -11.98 -19.12
C ALA A 557 8.21 -10.69 -19.92
N THR A 558 8.72 -9.66 -19.25
CA THR A 558 8.98 -8.33 -19.83
C THR A 558 10.43 -8.24 -20.26
N LEU A 559 10.65 -8.02 -21.56
CA LEU A 559 11.98 -7.92 -22.15
C LEU A 559 12.45 -6.46 -22.18
N ASP A 560 13.70 -6.27 -21.80
CA ASP A 560 14.44 -5.02 -22.00
C ASP A 560 15.73 -5.34 -22.78
N VAL A 561 15.85 -4.77 -23.97
CA VAL A 561 16.92 -5.07 -24.93
C VAL A 561 17.82 -3.85 -25.04
N THR A 562 19.06 -4.01 -24.62
CA THR A 562 20.08 -2.96 -24.63
C THR A 562 21.22 -3.34 -25.56
N SER A 563 22.14 -2.42 -25.83
CA SER A 563 23.41 -2.73 -26.53
C SER A 563 24.22 -3.82 -25.82
N ASP A 564 24.08 -3.92 -24.51
CA ASP A 564 24.92 -4.74 -23.65
C ASP A 564 24.32 -6.14 -23.39
N GLY A 565 23.08 -6.36 -23.80
CA GLY A 565 22.38 -7.63 -23.65
C GLY A 565 20.87 -7.50 -23.47
N VAL A 566 20.24 -8.63 -23.16
CA VAL A 566 18.80 -8.74 -22.95
C VAL A 566 18.53 -9.09 -21.49
N THR A 567 17.68 -8.31 -20.84
CA THR A 567 17.15 -8.65 -19.51
C THR A 567 15.68 -9.00 -19.60
N VAL A 568 15.25 -9.93 -18.76
CA VAL A 568 13.91 -10.49 -18.77
C VAL A 568 13.41 -10.50 -17.33
N ASP A 569 12.46 -9.61 -17.04
CA ASP A 569 11.78 -9.53 -15.75
C ASP A 569 10.55 -10.45 -15.80
N LEU A 570 10.55 -11.51 -14.98
CA LEU A 570 9.42 -12.44 -14.88
C LEU A 570 8.61 -12.13 -13.64
N ARG A 571 7.33 -11.84 -13.82
CA ARG A 571 6.40 -11.57 -12.72
C ARG A 571 5.06 -12.26 -12.88
N ASP A 572 4.55 -12.83 -11.80
CA ASP A 572 3.16 -13.24 -11.73
C ASP A 572 2.25 -12.00 -11.70
N HIS A 573 1.26 -11.95 -12.59
CA HIS A 573 0.39 -10.79 -12.73
C HIS A 573 -0.46 -10.54 -11.47
N ALA A 574 -0.82 -11.60 -10.72
CA ALA A 574 -1.65 -11.49 -9.52
C ALA A 574 -0.86 -11.18 -8.24
N GLY A 575 0.45 -10.94 -8.34
CA GLY A 575 1.32 -10.71 -7.18
C GLY A 575 1.83 -11.99 -6.52
N GLY A 576 1.63 -13.17 -7.12
CA GLY A 576 2.22 -14.43 -6.69
C GLY A 576 3.69 -14.56 -7.06
N TYR A 577 4.28 -15.75 -6.92
CA TYR A 577 5.65 -16.01 -7.36
C TYR A 577 5.71 -16.27 -8.87
N PRO A 578 6.63 -15.65 -9.64
CA PRO A 578 7.74 -14.78 -9.21
C PRO A 578 7.39 -13.28 -9.12
N GLN A 579 8.18 -12.47 -8.41
CA GLN A 579 8.14 -10.99 -8.41
C GLN A 579 9.54 -10.33 -8.43
N ASN A 580 10.58 -11.12 -8.21
CA ASN A 580 11.98 -10.72 -8.03
C ASN A 580 12.91 -11.37 -9.07
N LEU A 581 12.36 -12.16 -9.99
CA LEU A 581 13.12 -12.92 -10.96
C LEU A 581 13.50 -12.06 -12.17
N VAL A 582 14.81 -11.77 -12.28
CA VAL A 582 15.37 -11.09 -13.45
C VAL A 582 16.46 -11.98 -14.04
N LEU A 583 16.28 -12.37 -15.30
CA LEU A 583 17.25 -13.14 -16.06
C LEU A 583 18.01 -12.19 -17.00
N ALA A 584 19.32 -12.36 -17.10
CA ALA A 584 20.16 -11.53 -17.98
C ALA A 584 20.96 -12.43 -18.92
N TYR A 585 20.96 -12.07 -20.20
CA TYR A 585 21.57 -12.84 -21.28
C TYR A 585 22.41 -11.92 -22.17
N GLY A 586 23.51 -12.46 -22.72
CA GLY A 586 24.29 -11.76 -23.75
C GLY A 586 23.48 -11.59 -25.06
N PRO A 587 23.74 -10.52 -25.84
CA PRO A 587 22.88 -10.13 -26.96
C PRO A 587 22.74 -11.19 -28.05
N ASP A 588 23.81 -11.94 -28.33
CA ASP A 588 23.85 -12.92 -29.44
C ASP A 588 23.21 -14.29 -29.10
N ARG A 589 23.07 -14.62 -27.80
CA ARG A 589 22.60 -15.94 -27.34
C ARG A 589 21.22 -15.91 -26.67
N ALA A 590 20.75 -14.71 -26.31
CA ALA A 590 19.51 -14.53 -25.55
C ALA A 590 18.28 -15.27 -26.10
N PRO A 591 17.97 -15.26 -27.43
CA PRO A 591 16.77 -15.92 -27.92
C PRO A 591 16.75 -17.44 -27.67
N ARG A 592 17.90 -18.11 -27.87
CA ARG A 592 18.00 -19.57 -27.71
C ARG A 592 18.06 -19.99 -26.26
N GLU A 593 18.85 -19.29 -25.45
CA GLU A 593 19.00 -19.60 -24.02
C GLU A 593 17.68 -19.36 -23.27
N LEU A 594 16.91 -18.36 -23.67
CA LEU A 594 15.59 -18.11 -23.09
C LEU A 594 14.55 -19.14 -23.53
N ALA A 595 14.53 -19.51 -24.82
CA ALA A 595 13.65 -20.59 -25.28
C ALA A 595 13.94 -21.90 -24.55
N ASP A 596 15.22 -22.25 -24.36
CA ASP A 596 15.63 -23.40 -23.56
C ASP A 596 15.20 -23.25 -22.09
N ALA A 597 15.40 -22.08 -21.48
CA ALA A 597 14.97 -21.81 -20.11
C ALA A 597 13.45 -21.99 -19.94
N PHE A 598 12.65 -21.48 -20.88
CA PHE A 598 11.19 -21.59 -20.86
C PHE A 598 10.70 -23.00 -21.15
N SER A 599 11.42 -23.78 -21.97
CA SER A 599 11.10 -25.19 -22.25
C SER A 599 11.15 -26.08 -21.00
N ARG A 600 11.92 -25.67 -19.97
CA ARG A 600 12.05 -26.38 -18.69
C ARG A 600 10.92 -26.05 -17.71
N LEU A 601 10.08 -25.07 -18.02
CA LEU A 601 8.97 -24.63 -17.19
C LEU A 601 7.68 -25.34 -17.59
N GLN A 602 6.71 -25.40 -16.68
CA GLN A 602 5.37 -25.94 -16.95
C GLN A 602 4.50 -24.91 -17.70
N VAL A 603 4.98 -24.37 -18.82
CA VAL A 603 4.22 -23.43 -19.64
C VAL A 603 3.14 -24.19 -20.41
N VAL A 604 1.87 -23.84 -20.21
CA VAL A 604 0.73 -24.45 -20.90
C VAL A 604 0.49 -23.80 -22.26
N GLU A 605 0.66 -22.49 -22.30
CA GLU A 605 0.50 -21.67 -23.50
C GLU A 605 1.37 -20.42 -23.38
N VAL A 606 1.76 -19.89 -24.53
CA VAL A 606 2.50 -18.62 -24.61
C VAL A 606 1.66 -17.60 -25.35
N ALA A 607 1.41 -16.46 -24.73
CA ALA A 607 0.79 -15.32 -25.37
C ALA A 607 1.86 -14.28 -25.70
N ILE A 608 1.99 -13.91 -26.98
CA ILE A 608 2.93 -12.85 -27.38
C ILE A 608 2.15 -11.54 -27.48
N ALA A 609 2.42 -10.61 -26.58
CA ALA A 609 1.78 -9.30 -26.57
C ALA A 609 2.56 -8.32 -27.42
N ASP A 610 1.86 -7.70 -28.38
CA ASP A 610 2.38 -6.72 -29.34
C ASP A 610 3.70 -7.15 -29.97
N PRO A 611 3.72 -8.27 -30.72
CA PRO A 611 4.95 -8.86 -31.26
C PRO A 611 5.76 -7.92 -32.17
N GLY A 612 5.13 -6.86 -32.70
CA GLY A 612 5.82 -5.82 -33.47
C GLY A 612 6.86 -5.02 -32.66
N ASN A 613 6.78 -5.07 -31.32
CA ASN A 613 7.67 -4.37 -30.40
C ASN A 613 8.78 -5.28 -29.82
N LEU A 614 8.82 -6.55 -30.22
CA LEU A 614 9.81 -7.53 -29.78
C LEU A 614 10.88 -7.76 -30.88
N PRO A 615 12.13 -8.09 -30.50
CA PRO A 615 13.15 -8.45 -31.49
C PRO A 615 12.76 -9.69 -32.29
N VAL A 616 12.96 -9.63 -33.60
CA VAL A 616 12.57 -10.68 -34.56
C VAL A 616 13.03 -12.08 -34.15
N GLY A 617 14.31 -12.24 -33.81
CA GLY A 617 14.86 -13.53 -33.42
C GLY A 617 14.23 -14.10 -32.15
N PHE A 618 13.72 -13.23 -31.28
CA PHE A 618 13.06 -13.63 -30.04
C PHE A 618 11.64 -14.15 -30.30
N VAL A 619 10.89 -13.44 -31.16
CA VAL A 619 9.55 -13.88 -31.55
C VAL A 619 9.61 -15.21 -32.30
N GLN A 620 10.64 -15.41 -33.13
CA GLN A 620 10.89 -16.69 -33.81
C GLN A 620 11.24 -17.82 -32.82
N ALA A 621 12.19 -17.59 -31.91
CA ALA A 621 12.60 -18.61 -30.93
C ALA A 621 11.43 -19.04 -30.02
N ILE A 622 10.59 -18.09 -29.59
CA ILE A 622 9.40 -18.40 -28.79
C ILE A 622 8.38 -19.20 -29.60
N ALA A 623 8.16 -18.84 -30.87
CA ALA A 623 7.22 -19.53 -31.76
C ALA A 623 7.64 -20.98 -32.10
N GLU A 624 8.89 -21.36 -31.80
CA GLU A 624 9.41 -22.73 -31.94
C GLU A 624 9.27 -23.56 -30.65
N ILE A 625 8.95 -22.93 -29.51
CA ILE A 625 8.59 -23.65 -28.30
C ILE A 625 7.28 -24.37 -28.61
N GLY A 626 7.24 -25.71 -28.58
CA GLY A 626 6.12 -26.56 -29.01
C GLY A 626 4.83 -26.47 -28.18
N VAL A 627 4.43 -25.26 -27.79
CA VAL A 627 3.25 -24.90 -27.00
C VAL A 627 2.26 -24.11 -27.85
N VAL A 628 1.03 -23.99 -27.37
CA VAL A 628 -0.02 -23.23 -28.07
C VAL A 628 0.29 -21.73 -27.95
N HIS A 629 0.35 -21.02 -29.09
CA HIS A 629 0.58 -19.59 -29.11
C HIS A 629 -0.69 -18.77 -29.34
N ASP A 630 -0.99 -17.86 -28.42
CA ASP A 630 -1.94 -16.77 -28.63
C ASP A 630 -1.15 -15.49 -28.98
N VAL A 631 -1.74 -14.59 -29.76
CA VAL A 631 -1.18 -13.26 -30.00
C VAL A 631 -2.12 -12.23 -29.39
N LEU A 632 -1.60 -11.36 -28.56
CA LEU A 632 -2.36 -10.27 -27.95
C LEU A 632 -1.98 -8.98 -28.68
N LEU A 633 -2.96 -8.25 -29.20
CA LEU A 633 -2.73 -7.01 -29.93
C LEU A 633 -3.49 -5.87 -29.26
N ALA A 634 -2.74 -4.86 -28.82
CA ALA A 634 -3.23 -3.53 -28.52
C ALA A 634 -2.65 -2.48 -29.50
N ASP A 635 -1.57 -2.80 -30.21
CA ASP A 635 -0.97 -1.90 -31.21
C ASP A 635 -1.03 -2.50 -32.62
N THR A 636 -1.15 -1.62 -33.61
CA THR A 636 -1.02 -1.96 -35.03
C THR A 636 0.43 -1.96 -35.53
N GLY A 637 1.42 -1.81 -34.64
CA GLY A 637 2.86 -1.91 -34.92
C GLY A 637 3.32 -3.22 -35.60
N ILE A 638 2.39 -4.13 -35.88
CA ILE A 638 2.54 -5.28 -36.78
C ILE A 638 2.53 -4.93 -38.28
N PHE A 639 2.08 -3.73 -38.67
CA PHE A 639 2.09 -3.25 -40.06
C PHE A 639 3.25 -2.28 -40.32
N ASP A 640 3.65 -2.16 -41.58
CA ASP A 640 4.59 -1.14 -42.07
C ASP A 640 3.84 0.15 -42.47
N ILE A 641 4.58 1.17 -42.88
CA ILE A 641 4.01 2.47 -43.29
C ILE A 641 3.07 2.39 -44.50
N ARG A 642 3.17 1.33 -45.32
CA ARG A 642 2.27 1.07 -46.46
C ARG A 642 1.02 0.30 -46.04
N GLY A 643 0.96 -0.13 -44.78
CA GLY A 643 -0.11 -0.96 -44.24
C GLY A 643 0.11 -2.46 -44.47
N ASP A 644 1.26 -2.86 -45.02
CA ASP A 644 1.61 -4.26 -45.22
C ASP A 644 2.07 -4.88 -43.90
N ARG A 645 1.82 -6.17 -43.68
CA ARG A 645 2.34 -6.86 -42.49
C ARG A 645 3.87 -6.86 -42.52
N LYS A 646 4.51 -6.51 -41.39
CA LYS A 646 5.95 -6.68 -41.25
C LYS A 646 6.33 -8.14 -41.54
N PRO A 647 7.38 -8.42 -42.35
CA PRO A 647 7.67 -9.77 -42.85
C PRO A 647 7.75 -10.85 -41.78
N VAL A 648 8.37 -10.53 -40.64
CA VAL A 648 8.45 -11.43 -39.48
C VAL A 648 7.06 -11.75 -38.90
N ILE A 649 6.20 -10.75 -38.78
CA ILE A 649 4.87 -10.88 -38.18
C ILE A 649 3.93 -11.67 -39.11
N ALA A 650 4.09 -11.49 -40.43
CA ALA A 650 3.37 -12.26 -41.43
C ALA A 650 3.64 -13.78 -41.32
N ALA A 651 4.78 -14.20 -40.80
CA ALA A 651 5.11 -15.61 -40.57
C ALA A 651 4.52 -16.20 -39.27
N ILE A 652 4.18 -15.35 -38.29
CA ILE A 652 3.74 -15.77 -36.95
C ILE A 652 2.22 -15.73 -36.84
N LEU A 653 1.56 -14.65 -37.28
CA LEU A 653 0.11 -14.49 -37.15
C LEU A 653 -0.70 -15.67 -37.73
N PRO A 654 -0.36 -16.25 -38.90
CA PRO A 654 -1.07 -17.41 -39.42
C PRO A 654 -0.94 -18.66 -38.54
N LYS A 655 0.14 -18.77 -37.77
CA LYS A 655 0.38 -19.89 -36.83
C LYS A 655 -0.29 -19.69 -35.48
N ALA A 656 -0.73 -18.48 -35.14
CA ALA A 656 -1.43 -18.21 -33.90
C ALA A 656 -2.72 -19.03 -33.80
N ARG A 657 -3.02 -19.56 -32.60
CA ARG A 657 -4.31 -20.19 -32.30
C ARG A 657 -5.41 -19.13 -32.35
N ARG A 658 -5.17 -18.02 -31.66
CA ARG A 658 -6.09 -16.89 -31.52
C ARG A 658 -5.30 -15.59 -31.52
N ILE A 659 -5.91 -14.54 -32.07
CA ILE A 659 -5.45 -13.17 -32.02
C ILE A 659 -6.46 -12.39 -31.17
N SER A 660 -6.08 -11.99 -29.97
CA SER A 660 -6.98 -11.35 -29.02
C SER A 660 -6.74 -9.84 -28.94
N THR A 661 -7.82 -9.07 -28.81
CA THR A 661 -7.82 -7.60 -28.71
C THR A 661 -8.68 -7.13 -27.55
N THR A 662 -8.54 -5.87 -27.13
CA THR A 662 -9.24 -5.26 -25.99
C THR A 662 -10.55 -4.55 -26.35
N THR A 663 -10.72 -4.00 -27.56
CA THR A 663 -11.92 -3.21 -27.92
C THR A 663 -12.59 -3.68 -29.22
N PRO A 664 -13.94 -3.58 -29.32
CA PRO A 664 -14.66 -3.88 -30.57
C PRO A 664 -14.24 -3.00 -31.75
N ARG A 665 -13.90 -1.72 -31.47
CA ARG A 665 -13.38 -0.79 -32.48
C ARG A 665 -12.06 -1.29 -33.05
N PHE A 666 -11.11 -1.67 -32.19
CA PHE A 666 -9.82 -2.20 -32.62
C PHE A 666 -9.98 -3.54 -33.36
N GLN A 667 -10.86 -4.41 -32.87
CA GLN A 667 -11.20 -5.68 -33.52
C GLN A 667 -11.69 -5.48 -34.95
N SER A 668 -12.64 -4.56 -35.15
CA SER A 668 -13.20 -4.25 -36.47
C SER A 668 -12.13 -3.74 -37.44
N ALA A 669 -11.23 -2.88 -36.95
CA ALA A 669 -10.12 -2.37 -37.74
C ALA A 669 -9.12 -3.48 -38.12
N LEU A 670 -8.79 -4.39 -37.20
CA LEU A 670 -7.92 -5.54 -37.46
C LEU A 670 -8.55 -6.50 -38.48
N ILE A 671 -9.83 -6.83 -38.34
CA ILE A 671 -10.57 -7.69 -39.29
C ILE A 671 -10.56 -7.08 -40.68
N SER A 672 -10.79 -5.77 -40.80
CA SER A 672 -10.76 -5.07 -42.09
C SER A 672 -9.38 -5.10 -42.75
N ARG A 673 -8.29 -5.08 -41.97
CA ARG A 673 -6.91 -5.13 -42.49
C ARG A 673 -6.38 -6.54 -42.69
N MET A 674 -6.96 -7.54 -42.02
CA MET A 674 -6.51 -8.93 -42.07
C MET A 674 -7.70 -9.89 -42.27
N PRO A 675 -8.43 -9.77 -43.40
CA PRO A 675 -9.64 -10.56 -43.64
C PRO A 675 -9.36 -12.07 -43.68
N ASP A 676 -8.18 -12.48 -44.12
CA ASP A 676 -7.69 -13.87 -44.11
C ASP A 676 -7.52 -14.45 -42.69
N LEU A 677 -7.43 -13.60 -41.66
CA LEU A 677 -7.31 -14.01 -40.26
C LEU A 677 -8.56 -13.70 -39.44
N ALA A 678 -9.63 -13.20 -40.05
CA ALA A 678 -10.84 -12.73 -39.36
C ALA A 678 -11.42 -13.78 -38.38
N SER A 679 -11.41 -15.07 -38.75
CA SER A 679 -11.90 -16.16 -37.92
C SER A 679 -11.03 -16.45 -36.68
N LYS A 680 -9.86 -15.84 -36.56
CA LYS A 680 -8.94 -15.97 -35.42
C LYS A 680 -8.95 -14.74 -34.51
N ILE A 681 -9.59 -13.63 -34.92
CA ILE A 681 -9.55 -12.36 -34.20
C ILE A 681 -10.72 -12.27 -33.23
N ASP A 682 -10.43 -12.42 -31.94
CA ASP A 682 -11.42 -12.45 -30.85
C ASP A 682 -11.25 -11.24 -29.92
N LEU A 683 -12.35 -10.82 -29.31
CA LEU A 683 -12.36 -9.81 -28.25
C LEU A 683 -12.13 -10.48 -26.89
N LEU A 684 -11.21 -9.94 -26.08
CA LEU A 684 -11.06 -10.36 -24.69
C LEU A 684 -12.31 -9.95 -23.87
N PRO A 685 -12.79 -10.80 -22.96
CA PRO A 685 -13.96 -10.49 -22.13
C PRO A 685 -13.81 -9.15 -21.40
N ASP A 686 -14.91 -8.42 -21.26
CA ASP A 686 -14.91 -7.14 -20.56
C ASP A 686 -14.65 -7.32 -19.05
N ALA A 687 -13.79 -6.45 -18.51
CA ALA A 687 -13.80 -6.15 -17.09
C ALA A 687 -14.96 -5.18 -16.79
N PRO A 688 -15.69 -5.32 -15.67
CA PRO A 688 -16.77 -4.40 -15.33
C PRO A 688 -16.21 -2.97 -15.20
N LEU A 689 -16.59 -2.09 -16.13
CA LEU A 689 -16.37 -0.66 -16.00
C LEU A 689 -17.20 -0.16 -14.82
N GLY A 690 -16.57 0.44 -13.81
CA GLY A 690 -17.28 1.07 -12.71
C GLY A 690 -18.26 2.12 -13.25
N ASN A 691 -19.50 2.12 -12.75
CA ASN A 691 -20.53 3.07 -13.17
C ASN A 691 -20.06 4.52 -12.95
N ALA A 692 -19.82 5.25 -14.04
CA ALA A 692 -19.52 6.67 -14.00
C ALA A 692 -20.81 7.49 -14.18
N THR A 693 -21.04 8.44 -13.28
CA THR A 693 -21.99 9.54 -13.47
C THR A 693 -21.22 10.81 -13.77
N VAL A 694 -21.42 11.37 -14.97
CA VAL A 694 -20.89 12.69 -15.32
C VAL A 694 -21.76 13.75 -14.67
N GLN A 695 -21.20 14.58 -13.80
CA GLN A 695 -21.85 15.82 -13.41
C GLN A 695 -21.65 16.84 -14.52
N SER A 696 -22.71 17.17 -15.25
CA SER A 696 -22.71 18.30 -16.17
C SER A 696 -22.70 19.60 -15.37
N SER A 697 -21.54 20.25 -15.22
CA SER A 697 -21.50 21.62 -14.71
C SER A 697 -21.47 22.61 -15.87
N SER A 698 -22.42 23.56 -15.85
CA SER A 698 -22.77 24.40 -16.98
C SER A 698 -21.90 25.65 -17.17
N GLU A 699 -21.00 26.02 -16.24
CA GLU A 699 -20.41 27.38 -16.26
C GLU A 699 -18.87 27.50 -16.23
N GLU A 700 -18.09 26.45 -15.92
CA GLU A 700 -16.62 26.62 -15.68
C GLU A 700 -15.65 25.76 -16.52
N SER A 701 -16.09 24.91 -17.46
CA SER A 701 -15.11 24.08 -18.20
C SER A 701 -14.37 24.88 -19.26
N SER A 702 -13.16 25.35 -18.95
CA SER A 702 -12.08 25.73 -19.90
C SER A 702 -10.91 24.73 -19.88
N GLY A 703 -11.11 23.56 -19.26
CA GLY A 703 -10.08 22.54 -19.07
C GLY A 703 -10.07 21.45 -20.14
N LEU A 704 -8.88 21.01 -20.56
CA LEU A 704 -8.64 19.75 -21.27
C LEU A 704 -8.15 18.71 -20.25
N LEU A 705 -8.70 17.50 -20.30
CA LEU A 705 -8.18 16.38 -19.53
C LEU A 705 -7.33 15.48 -20.44
N ILE A 706 -6.10 15.22 -20.05
CA ILE A 706 -5.21 14.25 -20.69
C ILE A 706 -5.20 12.99 -19.83
N VAL A 707 -5.54 11.85 -20.41
CA VAL A 707 -5.67 10.56 -19.70
C VAL A 707 -4.66 9.57 -20.25
N GLY A 708 -3.98 8.82 -19.38
CA GLY A 708 -3.11 7.72 -19.79
C GLY A 708 -1.75 8.20 -20.32
N ALA A 709 -1.19 9.24 -19.69
CA ALA A 709 0.21 9.61 -19.92
C ALA A 709 1.11 8.63 -19.13
N ASP A 710 1.80 7.73 -19.86
CA ASP A 710 2.57 6.60 -19.30
C ASP A 710 4.08 6.90 -19.13
N SER A 711 4.44 8.17 -18.92
CA SER A 711 5.83 8.65 -18.74
C SER A 711 6.77 8.37 -19.91
N SER A 712 6.25 7.96 -21.08
CA SER A 712 7.05 7.80 -22.29
C SER A 712 7.59 9.16 -22.74
N ALA A 713 8.80 9.18 -23.31
CA ALA A 713 9.43 10.41 -23.78
C ALA A 713 8.62 11.07 -24.90
N GLU A 714 8.04 10.26 -25.80
CA GLU A 714 7.22 10.74 -26.92
C GLU A 714 5.90 11.35 -26.48
N ASP A 715 5.17 10.71 -25.55
CA ASP A 715 3.92 11.26 -25.03
C ASP A 715 4.21 12.53 -24.24
N SER A 716 5.29 12.55 -23.46
CA SER A 716 5.70 13.73 -22.69
C SER A 716 6.07 14.90 -23.61
N GLU A 717 6.79 14.64 -24.71
CA GLU A 717 7.11 15.66 -25.72
C GLU A 717 5.85 16.18 -26.42
N LEU A 718 4.93 15.30 -26.80
CA LEU A 718 3.67 15.67 -27.43
C LEU A 718 2.81 16.54 -26.52
N ILE A 719 2.62 16.12 -25.26
CA ILE A 719 1.87 16.86 -24.26
C ILE A 719 2.50 18.23 -24.03
N HIS A 720 3.82 18.29 -23.85
CA HIS A 720 4.55 19.55 -23.63
C HIS A 720 4.42 20.51 -24.83
N ALA A 721 4.66 20.02 -26.05
CA ALA A 721 4.59 20.83 -27.27
C ALA A 721 3.17 21.34 -27.54
N PHE A 722 2.16 20.50 -27.32
CA PHE A 722 0.76 20.89 -27.44
C PHE A 722 0.38 21.93 -26.37
N ALA A 723 0.71 21.69 -25.10
CA ALA A 723 0.38 22.60 -24.01
C ALA A 723 1.04 23.98 -24.17
N ALA A 724 2.28 24.04 -24.65
CA ALA A 724 2.99 25.29 -24.93
C ALA A 724 2.28 26.12 -26.00
N ARG A 725 1.89 25.49 -27.12
CA ARG A 725 1.15 26.20 -28.18
C ARG A 725 -0.29 26.53 -27.77
N LEU A 726 -0.91 25.69 -26.93
CA LEU A 726 -2.24 25.94 -26.39
C LEU A 726 -2.23 27.18 -25.50
N ARG A 727 -1.23 27.32 -24.63
CA ARG A 727 -1.04 28.52 -23.79
C ARG A 727 -0.98 29.80 -24.63
N ASP A 728 -0.22 29.76 -25.72
CA ASP A 728 -0.01 30.94 -26.55
C ASP A 728 -1.27 31.32 -27.35
N ALA A 729 -2.05 30.33 -27.81
CA ALA A 729 -3.28 30.55 -28.58
C ALA A 729 -4.54 30.77 -27.71
N HIS A 730 -4.59 30.15 -26.55
CA HIS A 730 -5.74 30.08 -25.63
C HIS A 730 -5.26 30.18 -24.18
N PRO A 731 -4.80 31.36 -23.72
CA PRO A 731 -4.20 31.54 -22.40
C PRO A 731 -5.16 31.25 -21.24
N GLU A 732 -6.48 31.19 -21.48
CA GLU A 732 -7.48 30.79 -20.50
C GLU A 732 -7.58 29.27 -20.28
N ALA A 733 -7.03 28.46 -21.19
CA ALA A 733 -7.17 27.01 -21.19
C ALA A 733 -6.24 26.34 -20.17
N GLY A 734 -6.79 25.46 -19.34
CA GLY A 734 -6.02 24.63 -18.42
C GLY A 734 -5.91 23.19 -18.91
N VAL A 735 -4.77 22.55 -18.71
CA VAL A 735 -4.56 21.12 -19.02
C VAL A 735 -4.33 20.36 -17.72
N ILE A 736 -5.13 19.32 -17.48
CA ILE A 736 -4.94 18.39 -16.38
C ILE A 736 -4.41 17.08 -16.96
N VAL A 737 -3.27 16.61 -16.47
CA VAL A 737 -2.69 15.32 -16.88
C VAL A 737 -2.95 14.29 -15.78
N ASP A 738 -3.85 13.36 -16.04
CA ASP A 738 -4.11 12.20 -15.18
C ASP A 738 -3.17 11.04 -15.59
N GLY A 739 -1.99 11.08 -15.00
CA GLY A 739 -0.85 10.24 -15.33
C GLY A 739 0.45 10.90 -14.87
N ALA A 740 1.60 10.36 -15.27
CA ALA A 740 2.91 10.94 -14.97
C ALA A 740 3.72 11.14 -16.25
N LEU A 741 4.52 12.19 -16.31
CA LEU A 741 5.39 12.51 -17.43
C LEU A 741 6.83 12.07 -17.14
N SER A 742 7.68 12.06 -18.17
CA SER A 742 9.13 11.86 -17.98
C SER A 742 9.75 12.95 -17.10
N ASP A 743 9.20 14.17 -17.19
CA ASP A 743 9.51 15.31 -16.33
C ASP A 743 8.24 16.14 -16.10
N ASP A 744 7.57 15.86 -14.98
CA ASP A 744 6.37 16.57 -14.55
C ASP A 744 6.63 18.08 -14.41
N PHE A 745 7.75 18.44 -13.79
CA PHE A 745 8.03 19.82 -13.38
C PHE A 745 8.27 20.71 -14.59
N LYS A 746 9.11 20.26 -15.54
CA LYS A 746 9.35 20.98 -16.81
C LYS A 746 8.07 21.33 -17.55
N THR A 747 7.08 20.45 -17.50
CA THR A 747 5.80 20.70 -18.20
C THR A 747 4.87 21.60 -17.39
N MET A 748 4.84 21.45 -16.06
CA MET A 748 4.08 22.33 -15.18
C MET A 748 4.60 23.79 -15.19
N GLU A 749 5.90 24.00 -15.47
CA GLU A 749 6.50 25.33 -15.64
C GLU A 749 5.89 26.15 -16.77
N LEU A 750 5.18 25.53 -17.73
CA LEU A 750 4.43 26.25 -18.75
C LEU A 750 3.31 27.14 -18.17
N GLY A 751 2.85 26.85 -16.95
CA GLY A 751 1.87 27.65 -16.21
C GLY A 751 0.40 27.33 -16.50
N ASN A 752 0.12 26.49 -17.50
CA ASN A 752 -1.22 26.05 -17.89
C ASN A 752 -1.42 24.53 -17.80
N VAL A 753 -0.46 23.79 -17.22
CA VAL A 753 -0.52 22.32 -17.09
C VAL A 753 -0.38 21.89 -15.63
N PHE A 754 -1.27 21.01 -15.17
CA PHE A 754 -1.20 20.40 -13.85
C PHE A 754 -1.15 18.87 -13.97
N VAL A 755 -0.08 18.24 -13.47
CA VAL A 755 0.11 16.78 -13.54
C VAL A 755 -0.30 16.13 -12.23
N LEU A 756 -1.18 15.13 -12.24
CA LEU A 756 -1.63 14.44 -11.03
C LEU A 756 -0.64 13.37 -10.55
N GLY A 757 0.11 12.73 -11.43
CA GLY A 757 0.96 11.58 -11.12
C GLY A 757 0.24 10.24 -11.32
N ARG A 758 0.98 9.13 -11.16
CA ARG A 758 0.45 7.78 -11.41
C ARG A 758 -0.61 7.39 -10.36
N PRO A 759 -1.76 6.84 -10.76
CA PRO A 759 -2.79 6.40 -9.82
C PRO A 759 -2.33 5.19 -9.00
N SER A 760 -2.74 5.13 -7.74
CA SER A 760 -2.53 3.96 -6.87
C SER A 760 -3.64 2.91 -7.12
N GLY A 761 -3.46 2.04 -8.11
CA GLY A 761 -4.38 0.94 -8.46
C GLY A 761 -5.12 1.13 -9.80
N GLU A 762 -5.77 0.07 -10.27
CA GLU A 762 -6.53 0.02 -11.54
C GLU A 762 -7.89 0.73 -11.43
N SER A 763 -7.92 1.98 -10.97
CA SER A 763 -9.11 2.79 -11.21
C SER A 763 -9.07 3.26 -12.66
N LEU A 764 -9.82 2.56 -13.52
CA LEU A 764 -9.97 2.86 -14.95
C LEU A 764 -10.63 4.22 -15.22
N MET A 765 -11.21 4.86 -14.21
CA MET A 765 -11.94 6.13 -14.35
C MET A 765 -11.23 7.26 -13.58
N PRO A 766 -10.46 8.12 -14.28
CA PRO A 766 -9.68 9.22 -13.73
C PRO A 766 -10.55 10.45 -13.38
N ALA A 767 -9.94 11.60 -13.08
CA ALA A 767 -10.51 12.92 -12.71
C ALA A 767 -11.75 13.46 -13.47
N THR A 768 -12.26 12.76 -14.48
CA THR A 768 -13.42 13.11 -15.32
C THR A 768 -14.70 13.38 -14.53
N GLY A 769 -14.91 12.69 -13.41
CA GLY A 769 -16.05 12.93 -12.52
C GLY A 769 -15.90 14.11 -11.56
N HIS A 770 -14.73 14.74 -11.50
CA HIS A 770 -14.38 15.77 -10.50
C HIS A 770 -13.97 17.10 -11.13
N THR A 771 -13.56 17.08 -12.40
CA THR A 771 -13.03 18.26 -13.09
C THR A 771 -13.92 18.61 -14.28
N PRO A 772 -14.41 19.86 -14.39
CA PRO A 772 -15.13 20.29 -15.58
C PRO A 772 -14.18 20.32 -16.79
N THR A 773 -14.35 19.39 -17.72
CA THR A 773 -13.54 19.30 -18.96
C THR A 773 -14.38 19.55 -20.22
N ARG A 774 -13.79 20.16 -21.24
CA ARG A 774 -14.38 20.35 -22.59
C ARG A 774 -14.12 19.17 -23.52
N GLY A 775 -13.09 18.38 -23.24
CA GLY A 775 -12.65 17.29 -24.09
C GLY A 775 -11.57 16.47 -23.40
N VAL A 776 -11.44 15.23 -23.83
CA VAL A 776 -10.44 14.30 -23.31
C VAL A 776 -9.43 13.99 -24.40
N PHE A 777 -8.15 14.02 -24.07
CA PHE A 777 -7.07 13.64 -24.98
C PHE A 777 -6.32 12.44 -24.43
N PHE A 778 -6.24 11.37 -25.22
CA PHE A 778 -5.42 10.19 -24.96
C PHE A 778 -4.13 10.34 -25.76
N PRO A 779 -2.99 10.63 -25.10
CA PRO A 779 -1.76 11.02 -25.77
C PRO A 779 -0.99 9.84 -26.34
N SER A 780 -1.28 8.62 -25.86
CA SER A 780 -0.59 7.41 -26.29
C SER A 780 -0.74 7.20 -27.80
N ARG A 781 0.40 7.29 -28.50
CA ARG A 781 0.49 6.98 -29.93
C ARG A 781 0.26 5.51 -30.24
N ARG A 782 0.50 4.64 -29.26
CA ARG A 782 0.45 3.18 -29.45
C ARG A 782 -0.95 2.63 -29.26
N TRP A 783 -1.62 3.03 -28.17
CA TRP A 783 -2.82 2.34 -27.68
C TRP A 783 -4.14 3.05 -27.97
N GLY A 784 -4.14 4.23 -28.58
CA GLY A 784 -5.36 5.08 -28.66
C GLY A 784 -6.63 4.34 -29.11
N MET A 785 -6.58 3.52 -30.17
CA MET A 785 -7.76 2.77 -30.64
C MET A 785 -8.12 1.55 -29.77
N SER A 786 -7.13 0.93 -29.09
CA SER A 786 -7.27 -0.24 -28.23
C SER A 786 -7.50 0.09 -26.75
N ASP A 787 -7.36 1.37 -26.37
CA ASP A 787 -7.54 1.80 -24.99
C ASP A 787 -9.03 1.81 -24.63
N THR A 788 -9.40 0.92 -23.72
CA THR A 788 -10.80 0.75 -23.27
C THR A 788 -11.36 2.00 -22.58
N ARG A 789 -10.48 2.87 -22.06
CA ARG A 789 -10.87 4.15 -21.46
C ARG A 789 -11.38 5.12 -22.53
N VAL A 790 -10.89 5.04 -23.77
CA VAL A 790 -11.40 5.85 -24.88
C VAL A 790 -12.86 5.49 -25.14
N ASP A 791 -13.19 4.20 -25.19
CA ASP A 791 -14.56 3.74 -25.41
C ASP A 791 -15.49 4.13 -24.25
N ALA A 792 -14.98 4.07 -23.01
CA ALA A 792 -15.70 4.55 -21.84
C ALA A 792 -16.02 6.05 -21.94
N VAL A 793 -15.06 6.90 -22.34
CA VAL A 793 -15.30 8.35 -22.50
C VAL A 793 -16.23 8.65 -23.68
N LEU A 794 -16.10 7.93 -24.79
CA LEU A 794 -17.01 8.05 -25.93
C LEU A 794 -18.45 7.72 -25.54
N ALA A 795 -18.66 6.69 -24.71
CA ALA A 795 -19.97 6.33 -24.18
C ALA A 795 -20.60 7.42 -23.28
N LEU A 796 -19.77 8.29 -22.69
CA LEU A 796 -20.22 9.45 -21.92
C LEU A 796 -20.60 10.66 -22.81
N GLY A 797 -20.37 10.59 -24.12
CA GLY A 797 -20.68 11.67 -25.07
C GLY A 797 -19.73 12.87 -25.00
N LEU A 798 -18.57 12.74 -24.35
CA LEU A 798 -17.55 13.79 -24.32
C LEU A 798 -16.71 13.76 -25.60
N PRO A 799 -16.33 14.92 -26.17
CA PRO A 799 -15.38 14.97 -27.28
C PRO A 799 -14.03 14.35 -26.92
N VAL A 800 -13.53 13.42 -27.73
CA VAL A 800 -12.26 12.73 -27.48
C VAL A 800 -11.27 12.94 -28.63
N ALA A 801 -10.02 13.22 -28.30
CA ALA A 801 -8.87 13.11 -29.18
C ALA A 801 -8.06 11.85 -28.82
N TYR A 802 -7.76 11.01 -29.80
CA TYR A 802 -6.95 9.79 -29.60
C TYR A 802 -6.26 9.38 -30.90
N PHE A 803 -5.19 8.60 -30.80
CA PHE A 803 -4.51 8.04 -31.97
C PHE A 803 -5.28 6.87 -32.57
N ASP A 804 -5.56 6.97 -33.86
CA ASP A 804 -6.20 5.94 -34.66
C ASP A 804 -5.29 5.58 -35.83
N HIS A 805 -4.70 4.39 -35.75
CA HIS A 805 -3.79 3.88 -36.77
C HIS A 805 -4.47 3.57 -38.11
N ALA A 806 -5.81 3.58 -38.17
CA ALA A 806 -6.56 3.47 -39.40
C ALA A 806 -6.48 4.74 -40.25
N VAL A 807 -6.22 5.91 -39.65
CA VAL A 807 -6.18 7.18 -40.37
C VAL A 807 -4.76 7.56 -40.80
N GLN A 808 -4.60 7.93 -42.08
CA GLN A 808 -3.32 8.39 -42.62
C GLN A 808 -3.07 9.88 -42.35
N GLN A 809 -4.11 10.63 -42.02
CA GLN A 809 -4.06 12.05 -41.70
C GLN A 809 -5.04 12.34 -40.55
N CYS A 810 -4.66 13.25 -39.66
CA CYS A 810 -5.51 13.71 -38.57
C CYS A 810 -6.84 14.24 -39.12
N LYS A 811 -7.97 13.78 -38.57
CA LYS A 811 -9.30 14.22 -39.02
C LYS A 811 -10.31 14.26 -37.88
N THR A 812 -11.27 15.17 -37.97
CA THR A 812 -12.37 15.28 -37.01
C THR A 812 -13.60 14.53 -37.51
N VAL A 813 -14.21 13.69 -36.67
CA VAL A 813 -15.44 12.94 -36.98
C VAL A 813 -16.39 13.02 -35.79
N GLY A 814 -17.57 13.62 -35.97
CA GLY A 814 -18.60 13.69 -34.93
C GLY A 814 -18.13 14.33 -33.62
N GLY A 815 -17.34 15.42 -33.68
CA GLY A 815 -16.76 16.10 -32.52
C GLY A 815 -15.48 15.47 -31.97
N ASN A 816 -15.13 14.24 -32.38
CA ASN A 816 -13.91 13.55 -31.97
C ASN A 816 -12.76 13.84 -32.93
N LEU A 817 -11.52 13.85 -32.44
CA LEU A 817 -10.31 13.98 -33.25
C LEU A 817 -9.58 12.63 -33.34
N LEU A 818 -9.49 12.11 -34.55
CA LEU A 818 -8.69 10.92 -34.87
C LEU A 818 -7.31 11.39 -35.29
N LEU A 819 -6.29 11.08 -34.50
CA LEU A 819 -4.89 11.45 -34.76
C LEU A 819 -4.17 10.34 -35.52
N SER A 820 -3.36 10.71 -36.52
CA SER A 820 -2.51 9.74 -37.21
C SER A 820 -1.17 9.58 -36.51
N ALA A 821 -0.76 8.34 -36.25
CA ALA A 821 0.57 8.04 -35.72
C ALA A 821 1.70 8.27 -36.75
N ASN A 822 1.36 8.33 -38.04
CA ASN A 822 2.31 8.53 -39.14
C ASN A 822 2.68 10.00 -39.36
N GLU A 823 1.93 10.94 -38.77
CA GLU A 823 2.16 12.36 -38.98
C GLU A 823 3.23 12.91 -38.01
N PRO A 824 4.13 13.80 -38.50
CA PRO A 824 5.09 14.49 -37.66
C PRO A 824 4.42 15.24 -36.51
N LEU A 825 5.11 15.29 -35.37
CA LEU A 825 4.64 15.96 -34.15
C LEU A 825 4.04 17.37 -34.39
N PRO A 826 4.64 18.26 -35.20
CA PRO A 826 4.05 19.59 -35.45
C PRO A 826 2.67 19.58 -36.11
N ILE A 827 2.37 18.57 -36.93
CA ILE A 827 1.08 18.41 -37.61
C ILE A 827 0.04 17.94 -36.59
N VAL A 828 0.37 16.91 -35.81
CA VAL A 828 -0.48 16.38 -34.72
C VAL A 828 -0.84 17.50 -33.74
N VAL A 829 0.14 18.29 -33.30
CA VAL A 829 -0.09 19.43 -32.39
C VAL A 829 -1.00 20.47 -33.04
N SER A 830 -0.82 20.76 -34.33
CA SER A 830 -1.67 21.72 -35.04
C SER A 830 -3.12 21.23 -35.16
N ALA A 831 -3.33 19.93 -35.40
CA ALA A 831 -4.66 19.31 -35.44
C ALA A 831 -5.35 19.37 -34.07
N LEU A 832 -4.62 19.09 -32.98
CA LEU A 832 -5.12 19.22 -31.61
C LEU A 832 -5.56 20.65 -31.27
N LEU A 833 -4.75 21.66 -31.64
CA LEU A 833 -5.10 23.07 -31.42
C LEU A 833 -6.35 23.49 -32.20
N GLN A 834 -6.47 23.08 -33.46
CA GLN A 834 -7.64 23.37 -34.27
C GLN A 834 -8.90 22.72 -33.71
N TRP A 835 -8.79 21.46 -33.26
CA TRP A 835 -9.88 20.74 -32.62
C TRP A 835 -10.34 21.45 -31.33
N TRP A 836 -9.41 21.82 -30.46
CA TRP A 836 -9.71 22.59 -29.25
C TRP A 836 -10.40 23.93 -29.55
N GLY A 837 -9.92 24.64 -30.59
CA GLY A 837 -10.53 25.90 -31.04
C GLY A 837 -12.00 25.72 -31.47
N ARG A 838 -12.34 24.62 -32.15
CA ARG A 838 -13.72 24.31 -32.55
C ARG A 838 -14.63 24.04 -31.35
N LEU A 839 -14.16 23.22 -30.40
CA LEU A 839 -14.90 22.94 -29.16
C LEU A 839 -15.20 24.22 -28.37
N SER A 840 -14.28 25.19 -28.43
CA SER A 840 -14.43 26.49 -27.79
C SER A 840 -15.46 27.38 -28.51
N ALA A 841 -15.48 27.37 -29.84
CA ALA A 841 -16.39 28.19 -30.66
C ALA A 841 -17.86 27.71 -30.63
N GLU A 842 -18.10 26.38 -30.70
CA GLU A 842 -19.44 25.78 -30.71
C GLU A 842 -20.23 26.09 -29.43
N ARG A 843 -19.55 26.21 -28.29
CA ARG A 843 -20.18 26.58 -27.01
C ARG A 843 -20.44 28.08 -26.89
N SER A 844 -19.56 28.93 -27.41
CA SER A 844 -19.82 30.36 -27.50
C SER A 844 -21.10 30.64 -28.31
N ALA A 845 -21.30 29.92 -29.43
CA ALA A 845 -22.51 30.01 -30.23
C ALA A 845 -23.78 29.58 -29.45
N ALA A 846 -23.72 28.45 -28.72
CA ALA A 846 -24.83 27.96 -27.89
C ALA A 846 -25.23 28.94 -26.76
N MET A 847 -24.26 29.64 -26.16
CA MET A 847 -24.52 30.67 -25.14
C MET A 847 -25.17 31.94 -25.71
N THR A 848 -24.82 32.36 -26.93
CA THR A 848 -25.47 33.52 -27.60
C THR A 848 -26.93 33.27 -27.98
N VAL A 849 -27.31 32.04 -28.32
CA VAL A 849 -28.70 31.71 -28.73
C VAL A 849 -29.65 31.70 -27.53
N SER A 850 -29.18 31.37 -26.32
CA SER A 850 -30.01 31.35 -25.11
C SER A 850 -30.30 32.76 -24.53
N ALA A 851 -29.69 33.83 -25.07
CA ALA A 851 -29.86 35.21 -24.58
C ALA A 851 -31.01 35.97 -25.26
N VAL A 852 -31.70 35.38 -26.25
CA VAL A 852 -32.91 35.95 -26.86
C VAL A 852 -34.13 35.33 -26.16
N GLY A 853 -34.51 35.91 -25.02
CA GLY A 853 -35.71 35.51 -24.28
C GLY A 853 -37.01 35.80 -25.05
N PRO A 854 -38.11 35.06 -24.78
CA PRO A 854 -39.38 35.28 -25.44
C PRO A 854 -39.97 36.66 -25.09
N THR A 855 -40.52 37.32 -26.09
CA THR A 855 -41.21 38.62 -26.00
C THR A 855 -42.31 38.58 -24.93
N PRO A 856 -42.40 39.58 -24.03
CA PRO A 856 -43.38 39.55 -22.95
C PRO A 856 -44.80 39.78 -23.48
N VAL A 857 -45.71 38.87 -23.14
CA VAL A 857 -47.16 39.06 -23.26
C VAL A 857 -47.61 39.99 -22.12
N PRO A 858 -48.41 41.05 -22.38
CA PRO A 858 -48.87 41.94 -21.33
C PRO A 858 -50.00 41.27 -20.52
N LEU A 859 -49.79 41.11 -19.22
CA LEU A 859 -50.82 40.71 -18.26
C LEU A 859 -51.75 41.90 -17.97
N GLN A 860 -53.06 41.70 -18.11
CA GLN A 860 -54.06 42.58 -17.50
C GLN A 860 -54.08 42.38 -15.98
N PRO A 861 -54.37 43.42 -15.18
CA PRO A 861 -54.35 43.32 -13.73
C PRO A 861 -55.69 42.77 -13.20
N GLY A 862 -55.61 41.65 -12.48
CA GLY A 862 -56.67 41.04 -11.68
C GLY A 862 -56.06 40.12 -10.65
#